data_AF-A0A1Y4GL84-F1
#
_entry.id   AF-A0A1Y4GL84-F1
#
_cell.length_a   1.000
_cell.length_b   1.000
_cell.length_c   1.000
_cell.angle_alpha   90.00
_cell.angle_beta   90.00
_cell.angle_gamma   90.00
#
_symmetry.space_group_name_H-M   'P 1'
#
loop_
_entity.id
_entity.type
_entity.pdbx_description
1 polymer ?
#
loop_
_entity_poly.entity_id
_entity_poly.type
_entity_poly.pdbx_seq_one_letter_code
_entity_poly.pdbx_strand_id
1 'polypeptide(L)'
;MRRRAVHGKMGASYLNESVISAVSRAVGHSLDVPACVLDLELKQRLVLGGGGERFAADLSRLLESASGPDEAARIADAASVYWTPCEADGRTVCYIAAPAERGELAAAYLKVLIQAECRMDAEGGAEEEGRKRSMLVSQLAGSGRIDSEAESYLGALGYERDILRCAVLCVVETASGHHDGEVPFISLERWAAGAGILSREDIYGYADAGQMIVFKAVPGADYTSYAGEIKSMAASMSEYISERSSGLAELSVYAGSAYQGVSLLHKSYAEAAYLYSRHGGTGGSCLFINDFIFEWLYSNLDGAARRNLARDISSALDENQEISATAVRLSLSDCSPIKCAEALGVHRNTVLQRIRKIKERTALDPLHSVRDRVALRACVINRTRRTVWNGGVIVQPGSVLSLGLRHLSELLYEKSGGGFQLNIHTVSTSGDNYKLFGMLMSGALNVVVGSTIALCPYTDNKALTLHLPFLFKSPDEAEYVVRTTVLPELRDSLDEAGIICCGLWSMGWRCLTSRGTPIRVPSDLKGRRIRILASASIRDYFAGLGAVPLQIYYNNIKDALASNIINCQENPYKNILDMEFYKYQDYVTELPIWYSMEALCISKKSWLELDVERQEMFRQAAEESGAWVRRRQVETNRAAKEELVRLGMKVIVPTDDEMAVWRRSVRPLYEAESRREFLTKIMKAKRRYAKSRR
;
A
#
# COMPACT_ATOMS: atom_id res chain seq x y z
N MET A 1 -48.33 -9.77 -38.32
CA MET A 1 -46.93 -10.24 -38.42
C MET A 1 -46.00 -9.04 -38.37
N ARG A 2 -45.29 -8.84 -37.25
CA ARG A 2 -44.26 -7.79 -37.09
C ARG A 2 -42.93 -8.30 -37.65
N ARG A 3 -42.34 -7.64 -38.67
CA ARG A 3 -40.94 -7.81 -39.04
C ARG A 3 -40.11 -6.69 -38.40
N ARG A 4 -39.18 -7.09 -37.53
CA ARG A 4 -38.21 -6.23 -36.85
C ARG A 4 -37.23 -5.65 -37.85
N ALA A 5 -36.98 -4.35 -37.73
CA ALA A 5 -35.82 -3.68 -38.29
C ALA A 5 -34.53 -4.21 -37.64
N VAL A 6 -33.61 -4.71 -38.44
CA VAL A 6 -32.23 -5.00 -38.04
C VAL A 6 -31.44 -3.72 -38.28
N HIS A 7 -31.20 -2.94 -37.23
CA HIS A 7 -30.12 -1.96 -37.22
C HIS A 7 -28.81 -2.74 -37.11
N GLY A 8 -28.02 -2.75 -38.17
CA GLY A 8 -26.65 -3.27 -38.15
C GLY A 8 -25.79 -2.40 -37.24
N LYS A 9 -25.33 -2.97 -36.12
CA LYS A 9 -24.19 -2.45 -35.35
C LYS A 9 -22.93 -2.68 -36.18
N MET A 10 -22.44 -1.66 -36.88
CA MET A 10 -21.01 -1.54 -37.19
C MET A 10 -20.33 -1.02 -35.91
N GLY A 11 -19.90 -1.92 -35.04
CA GLY A 11 -18.89 -1.62 -34.03
C GLY A 11 -17.53 -1.77 -34.71
N ALA A 12 -16.86 -0.67 -35.01
CA ALA A 12 -15.47 -0.72 -35.44
C ALA A 12 -14.63 -1.27 -34.27
N SER A 13 -13.90 -2.36 -34.52
CA SER A 13 -12.91 -2.91 -33.60
C SER A 13 -11.72 -1.95 -33.51
N TYR A 14 -11.42 -1.47 -32.32
CA TYR A 14 -10.28 -0.57 -32.09
C TYR A 14 -8.96 -1.33 -31.85
N LEU A 15 -9.01 -2.63 -31.58
CA LEU A 15 -7.83 -3.50 -31.47
C LEU A 15 -7.72 -4.42 -32.68
N ASN A 16 -7.72 -3.80 -33.86
CA ASN A 16 -7.59 -4.51 -35.13
C ASN A 16 -6.14 -5.02 -35.35
N GLU A 17 -5.95 -5.82 -36.40
CA GLU A 17 -4.62 -6.37 -36.75
C GLU A 17 -3.55 -5.29 -36.95
N SER A 18 -3.92 -4.07 -37.35
CA SER A 18 -2.99 -2.94 -37.50
C SER A 18 -2.42 -2.51 -36.15
N VAL A 19 -3.28 -2.24 -35.16
CA VAL A 19 -2.88 -1.85 -33.80
C VAL A 19 -2.05 -2.95 -33.14
N ILE A 20 -2.47 -4.20 -33.27
CA ILE A 20 -1.72 -5.36 -32.75
C ILE A 20 -0.32 -5.42 -33.37
N SER A 21 -0.23 -5.28 -34.69
CA SER A 21 1.05 -5.34 -35.42
C SER A 21 1.97 -4.17 -35.08
N ALA A 22 1.42 -2.96 -34.95
CA ALA A 22 2.16 -1.76 -34.57
C ALA A 22 2.73 -1.86 -33.15
N VAL A 23 1.89 -2.17 -32.16
CA VAL A 23 2.31 -2.34 -30.76
C VAL A 23 3.31 -3.49 -30.61
N SER A 24 3.08 -4.62 -31.30
CA SER A 24 4.01 -5.75 -31.27
C SER A 24 5.39 -5.41 -31.86
N ARG A 25 5.46 -4.57 -32.91
CA ARG A 25 6.74 -4.13 -33.49
C ARG A 25 7.44 -3.08 -32.62
N ALA A 26 6.68 -2.15 -32.05
CA ALA A 26 7.22 -1.09 -31.20
C ALA A 26 7.82 -1.64 -29.90
N VAL A 27 7.25 -2.73 -29.38
CA VAL A 27 7.59 -3.27 -28.06
C VAL A 27 8.35 -4.60 -28.13
N GLY A 28 7.89 -5.56 -28.94
CA GLY A 28 8.51 -6.89 -29.07
C GLY A 28 8.83 -7.55 -27.72
N HIS A 29 10.10 -7.94 -27.54
CA HIS A 29 10.63 -8.53 -26.30
C HIS A 29 11.31 -7.52 -25.36
N SER A 30 11.21 -6.21 -25.62
CA SER A 30 11.96 -5.21 -24.85
C SER A 30 11.36 -4.88 -23.49
N LEU A 31 10.11 -5.25 -23.24
CA LEU A 31 9.46 -5.07 -21.94
C LEU A 31 10.13 -5.91 -20.85
N ASP A 32 10.48 -5.25 -19.75
CA ASP A 32 11.06 -5.88 -18.56
C ASP A 32 10.11 -6.86 -17.85
N VAL A 33 8.79 -6.75 -18.09
CA VAL A 33 7.77 -7.64 -17.53
C VAL A 33 6.85 -8.18 -18.62
N PRO A 34 6.37 -9.43 -18.51
CA PRO A 34 5.40 -9.95 -19.45
C PRO A 34 4.07 -9.19 -19.32
N ALA A 35 3.44 -8.90 -20.44
CA ALA A 35 2.14 -8.24 -20.48
C ALA A 35 1.23 -8.90 -21.52
N CYS A 36 -0.07 -8.88 -21.26
CA CYS A 36 -1.11 -9.37 -22.14
C CYS A 36 -2.13 -8.26 -22.39
N VAL A 37 -2.35 -7.92 -23.66
CA VAL A 37 -3.42 -7.00 -24.09
C VAL A 37 -4.57 -7.86 -24.59
N LEU A 38 -5.77 -7.61 -24.07
CA LEU A 38 -6.94 -8.45 -24.25
C LEU A 38 -8.13 -7.63 -24.76
N ASP A 39 -8.70 -8.07 -25.87
CA ASP A 39 -10.03 -7.63 -26.32
C ASP A 39 -11.05 -8.68 -25.86
N LEU A 40 -11.84 -8.34 -24.84
CA LEU A 40 -12.85 -9.26 -24.28
C LEU A 40 -14.06 -9.47 -25.19
N GLU A 41 -14.35 -8.54 -26.10
CA GLU A 41 -15.47 -8.68 -27.04
C GLU A 41 -15.10 -9.62 -28.19
N LEU A 42 -13.89 -9.51 -28.72
CA LEU A 42 -13.40 -10.29 -29.85
C LEU A 42 -12.61 -11.54 -29.46
N LYS A 43 -12.32 -11.71 -28.16
CA LYS A 43 -11.47 -12.78 -27.62
C LYS A 43 -10.09 -12.83 -28.28
N GLN A 44 -9.55 -11.67 -28.65
CA GLN A 44 -8.20 -11.54 -29.18
C GLN A 44 -7.23 -11.21 -28.07
N ARG A 45 -5.97 -11.64 -28.24
CA ARG A 45 -4.89 -11.35 -27.30
C ARG A 45 -3.57 -11.06 -27.99
N LEU A 46 -2.81 -10.14 -27.42
CA LEU A 46 -1.43 -9.84 -27.78
C LEU A 46 -0.54 -10.04 -26.55
N VAL A 47 0.50 -10.85 -26.69
CA VAL A 47 1.46 -11.17 -25.61
C VAL A 47 2.78 -10.45 -25.90
N LEU A 48 3.29 -9.74 -24.91
CA LEU A 48 4.49 -8.90 -25.03
C LEU A 48 5.48 -9.22 -23.89
N GLY A 49 6.78 -8.96 -24.13
CA GLY A 49 7.86 -9.16 -23.13
C GLY A 49 8.41 -10.59 -23.05
N GLY A 50 9.58 -10.75 -22.42
CA GLY A 50 10.24 -12.05 -22.22
C GLY A 50 9.51 -12.95 -21.22
N GLY A 51 9.39 -14.26 -21.51
CA GLY A 51 8.66 -15.21 -20.65
C GLY A 51 7.13 -15.08 -20.71
N GLY A 52 6.61 -14.23 -21.60
CA GLY A 52 5.18 -13.91 -21.74
C GLY A 52 4.30 -15.12 -22.07
N GLU A 53 4.79 -16.16 -22.74
CA GLU A 53 3.97 -17.30 -23.14
C GLU A 53 3.44 -18.11 -21.95
N ARG A 54 4.23 -18.28 -20.89
CA ARG A 54 3.80 -19.01 -19.68
C ARG A 54 2.82 -18.18 -18.86
N PHE A 55 3.13 -16.89 -18.67
CA PHE A 55 2.23 -15.93 -18.02
C PHE A 55 0.90 -15.82 -18.77
N ALA A 56 0.95 -15.70 -20.10
CA ALA A 56 -0.23 -15.62 -20.94
C ALA A 56 -1.04 -16.92 -20.97
N ALA A 57 -0.40 -18.09 -20.92
CA ALA A 57 -1.11 -19.38 -20.89
C ALA A 57 -1.92 -19.56 -19.59
N ASP A 58 -1.33 -19.20 -18.45
CA ASP A 58 -2.00 -19.26 -17.14
C ASP A 58 -3.11 -18.21 -17.04
N LEU A 59 -2.83 -16.98 -17.48
CA LEU A 59 -3.78 -15.88 -17.46
C LEU A 59 -4.95 -16.07 -18.44
N SER A 60 -4.70 -16.59 -19.64
CA SER A 60 -5.75 -16.78 -20.64
C SER A 60 -6.78 -17.82 -20.20
N ARG A 61 -6.36 -18.92 -19.57
CA ARG A 61 -7.31 -19.88 -18.98
C ARG A 61 -8.17 -19.26 -17.88
N LEU A 62 -7.57 -18.40 -17.06
CA LEU A 62 -8.25 -17.72 -15.96
C LEU A 62 -9.26 -16.69 -16.49
N LEU A 63 -8.88 -15.89 -17.48
CA LEU A 63 -9.71 -14.78 -17.97
C LEU A 63 -10.72 -15.16 -19.04
N GLU A 64 -10.46 -16.19 -19.87
CA GLU A 64 -11.44 -16.71 -20.85
C GLU A 64 -12.69 -17.31 -20.18
N SER A 65 -12.57 -17.67 -18.90
CA SER A 65 -13.69 -18.17 -18.08
C SER A 65 -14.54 -17.06 -17.44
N ALA A 66 -14.11 -15.81 -17.52
CA ALA A 66 -14.87 -14.68 -16.97
C ALA A 66 -16.07 -14.34 -17.86
N SER A 67 -17.23 -14.12 -17.24
CA SER A 67 -18.46 -13.70 -17.93
C SER A 67 -18.49 -12.22 -18.30
N GLY A 68 -17.52 -11.43 -17.83
CA GLY A 68 -17.37 -10.01 -18.14
C GLY A 68 -16.21 -9.33 -17.39
N PRO A 69 -16.00 -8.01 -17.61
CA PRO A 69 -14.86 -7.26 -17.07
C PRO A 69 -14.74 -7.27 -15.55
N ASP A 70 -15.86 -7.21 -14.82
CA ASP A 70 -15.88 -7.20 -13.36
C ASP A 70 -15.49 -8.55 -12.75
N GLU A 71 -15.80 -9.65 -13.45
CA GLU A 71 -15.35 -10.99 -13.06
C GLU A 71 -13.87 -11.19 -13.41
N ALA A 72 -13.45 -10.73 -14.58
CA ALA A 72 -12.05 -10.74 -14.99
C ALA A 72 -11.16 -9.97 -14.00
N ALA A 73 -11.59 -8.79 -13.54
CA ALA A 73 -10.88 -7.99 -12.54
C ALA A 73 -10.76 -8.72 -11.20
N ARG A 74 -11.82 -9.39 -10.73
CA ARG A 74 -11.79 -10.19 -9.48
C ARG A 74 -10.88 -11.40 -9.59
N ILE A 75 -10.89 -12.08 -10.73
CA ILE A 75 -9.99 -13.23 -10.98
C ILE A 75 -8.53 -12.75 -11.03
N ALA A 76 -8.26 -11.63 -11.69
CA ALA A 76 -6.93 -11.04 -11.76
C ALA A 76 -6.41 -10.64 -10.37
N ASP A 77 -7.23 -10.00 -9.54
CA ASP A 77 -6.88 -9.62 -8.17
C ASP A 77 -6.52 -10.86 -7.31
N ALA A 78 -7.34 -11.91 -7.38
CA ALA A 78 -7.07 -13.18 -6.69
C ALA A 78 -5.77 -13.87 -7.18
N ALA A 79 -5.38 -13.64 -8.44
CA ALA A 79 -4.18 -14.19 -9.04
C ALA A 79 -2.93 -13.29 -8.90
N SER A 80 -3.01 -12.17 -8.16
CA SER A 80 -1.92 -11.17 -8.08
C SER A 80 -1.49 -10.62 -9.44
N VAL A 81 -2.47 -10.37 -10.31
CA VAL A 81 -2.31 -9.80 -11.64
C VAL A 81 -2.84 -8.37 -11.63
N TYR A 82 -2.01 -7.43 -12.07
CA TYR A 82 -2.44 -6.06 -12.34
C TYR A 82 -3.35 -6.06 -13.57
N TRP A 83 -4.53 -5.46 -13.43
CA TRP A 83 -5.58 -5.41 -14.45
C TRP A 83 -6.10 -3.98 -14.61
N THR A 84 -6.09 -3.46 -15.83
CA THR A 84 -6.57 -2.10 -16.10
C THR A 84 -7.22 -1.98 -17.47
N PRO A 85 -8.32 -1.22 -17.61
CA PRO A 85 -8.87 -0.87 -18.92
C PRO A 85 -7.97 0.14 -19.63
N CYS A 86 -7.86 0.02 -20.94
CA CYS A 86 -7.35 1.04 -21.84
C CYS A 86 -8.54 1.71 -22.52
N GLU A 87 -8.66 3.02 -22.38
CA GLU A 87 -9.74 3.81 -22.97
C GLU A 87 -9.20 4.71 -24.06
N ALA A 88 -9.93 4.78 -25.18
CA ALA A 88 -9.72 5.73 -26.26
C ALA A 88 -11.07 6.40 -26.58
N ASP A 89 -11.08 7.73 -26.71
CA ASP A 89 -12.29 8.53 -27.01
C ASP A 89 -13.50 8.23 -26.11
N GLY A 90 -13.25 8.02 -24.82
CA GLY A 90 -14.29 7.76 -23.81
C GLY A 90 -14.92 6.36 -23.90
N ARG A 91 -14.26 5.41 -24.57
CA ARG A 91 -14.67 4.01 -24.65
C ARG A 91 -13.52 3.10 -24.27
N THR A 92 -13.81 2.04 -23.52
CA THR A 92 -12.85 0.96 -23.29
C THR A 92 -12.59 0.23 -24.59
N VAL A 93 -11.34 0.27 -25.06
CA VAL A 93 -10.90 -0.41 -26.29
C VAL A 93 -10.29 -1.77 -25.99
N CYS A 94 -9.63 -1.92 -24.84
CA CYS A 94 -9.09 -3.21 -24.40
C CYS A 94 -8.75 -3.23 -22.91
N TYR A 95 -8.24 -4.36 -22.45
CA TYR A 95 -7.71 -4.54 -21.11
C TYR A 95 -6.26 -4.95 -21.17
N ILE A 96 -5.47 -4.47 -20.21
CA ILE A 96 -4.07 -4.82 -20.08
C ILE A 96 -3.88 -5.56 -18.77
N ALA A 97 -3.21 -6.70 -18.86
CA ALA A 97 -2.89 -7.57 -17.75
C ALA A 97 -1.38 -7.81 -17.65
N ALA A 98 -0.81 -7.64 -16.46
CA ALA A 98 0.61 -7.84 -16.20
C ALA A 98 0.80 -8.34 -14.75
N PRO A 99 1.94 -8.96 -14.39
CA PRO A 99 2.22 -9.30 -12.99
C PRO A 99 2.07 -8.07 -12.07
N ALA A 100 1.51 -8.24 -10.87
CA ALA A 100 1.32 -7.11 -9.95
C ALA A 100 2.64 -6.39 -9.59
N GLU A 101 3.77 -7.10 -9.63
CA GLU A 101 5.09 -6.50 -9.49
C GLU A 101 5.48 -5.75 -10.78
N ARG A 102 5.48 -4.42 -10.72
CA ARG A 102 5.82 -3.49 -11.84
C ARG A 102 4.86 -3.52 -13.05
N GLY A 103 3.77 -4.30 -13.00
CA GLY A 103 2.79 -4.37 -14.09
C GLY A 103 2.12 -3.05 -14.43
N GLU A 104 1.92 -2.17 -13.44
CA GLU A 104 1.38 -0.81 -13.64
C GLU A 104 2.23 0.01 -14.62
N LEU A 105 3.57 -0.13 -14.56
CA LEU A 105 4.49 0.65 -15.40
C LEU A 105 4.39 0.21 -16.87
N ALA A 106 4.36 -1.10 -17.09
CA ALA A 106 4.17 -1.66 -18.43
C ALA A 106 2.78 -1.31 -18.98
N ALA A 107 1.75 -1.37 -18.14
CA ALA A 107 0.39 -1.06 -18.57
C ALA A 107 0.23 0.40 -19.01
N ALA A 108 0.75 1.36 -18.25
CA ALA A 108 0.67 2.78 -18.62
C ALA A 108 1.40 3.09 -19.94
N TYR A 109 2.59 2.50 -20.14
CA TYR A 109 3.31 2.60 -21.42
C TYR A 109 2.48 2.03 -22.59
N LEU A 110 1.90 0.85 -22.41
CA LEU A 110 1.08 0.20 -23.43
C LEU A 110 -0.22 0.98 -23.71
N LYS A 111 -0.87 1.57 -22.69
CA LYS A 111 -2.04 2.43 -22.88
C LYS A 111 -1.75 3.58 -23.84
N VAL A 112 -0.63 4.27 -23.64
CA VAL A 112 -0.25 5.42 -24.47
C VAL A 112 -0.01 5.00 -25.91
N LEU A 113 0.69 3.88 -26.14
CA LEU A 113 0.90 3.37 -27.50
C LEU A 113 -0.42 2.96 -28.16
N ILE A 114 -1.29 2.23 -27.45
CA ILE A 114 -2.58 1.79 -27.98
C ILE A 114 -3.47 2.99 -28.29
N GLN A 115 -3.55 3.98 -27.39
CA GLN A 115 -4.31 5.21 -27.62
C GLN A 115 -3.78 6.00 -28.82
N ALA A 116 -2.46 6.11 -28.96
CA ALA A 116 -1.84 6.76 -30.11
C ALA A 116 -2.26 6.07 -31.42
N GLU A 117 -2.25 4.74 -31.47
CA GLU A 117 -2.69 3.97 -32.64
C GLU A 117 -4.21 4.06 -32.88
N CYS A 118 -5.05 3.95 -31.84
CA CYS A 118 -6.51 4.02 -31.99
C CYS A 118 -7.01 5.38 -32.51
N ARG A 119 -6.34 6.48 -32.16
CA ARG A 119 -6.66 7.83 -32.69
C ARG A 119 -6.45 7.92 -34.20
N MET A 120 -5.58 7.09 -34.76
CA MET A 120 -5.25 7.10 -36.19
C MET A 120 -6.40 6.58 -37.06
N ASP A 121 -7.24 5.70 -36.51
CA ASP A 121 -8.37 5.08 -37.21
C ASP A 121 -9.67 5.93 -37.18
N ALA A 122 -9.76 6.93 -36.28
CA ALA A 122 -11.01 7.66 -36.01
C ALA A 122 -11.24 8.93 -36.87
N GLU A 123 -10.19 9.53 -37.42
CA GLU A 123 -10.26 10.86 -38.06
C GLU A 123 -9.85 10.80 -39.55
N GLY A 124 -10.86 10.75 -40.44
CA GLY A 124 -10.69 10.80 -41.89
C GLY A 124 -10.64 12.23 -42.46
N GLY A 125 -9.64 12.48 -43.32
CA GLY A 125 -9.48 13.72 -44.11
C GLY A 125 -8.31 14.63 -43.71
N ALA A 126 -7.39 14.86 -44.66
CA ALA A 126 -6.20 15.75 -44.64
C ALA A 126 -5.13 15.53 -43.53
N GLU A 127 -5.51 15.18 -42.31
CA GLU A 127 -4.60 14.68 -41.26
C GLU A 127 -4.14 13.23 -41.54
N GLU A 128 -4.90 12.50 -42.34
CA GLU A 128 -4.66 11.11 -42.74
C GLU A 128 -3.30 10.91 -43.43
N GLU A 129 -2.77 11.95 -44.09
CA GLU A 129 -1.48 11.89 -44.78
C GLU A 129 -0.30 12.11 -43.83
N GLY A 130 -0.43 12.96 -42.80
CA GLY A 130 0.54 13.07 -41.71
C GLY A 130 0.56 11.81 -40.82
N ARG A 131 -0.60 11.18 -40.65
CA ARG A 131 -0.79 9.95 -39.88
C ARG A 131 -0.21 8.71 -40.56
N LYS A 132 -0.48 8.49 -41.86
CA LYS A 132 0.15 7.39 -42.64
C LYS A 132 1.69 7.50 -42.68
N ARG A 133 2.25 8.70 -42.51
CA ARG A 133 3.71 8.96 -42.49
C ARG A 133 4.36 8.60 -41.14
N SER A 134 3.71 8.86 -40.00
CA SER A 134 4.17 8.39 -38.68
C SER A 134 4.20 6.86 -38.58
N MET A 135 3.21 6.20 -39.17
CA MET A 135 3.14 4.72 -39.30
C MET A 135 4.36 4.14 -40.04
N LEU A 136 4.84 4.84 -41.08
CA LEU A 136 6.04 4.43 -41.84
C LEU A 136 7.32 4.54 -41.00
N VAL A 137 7.46 5.60 -40.20
CA VAL A 137 8.62 5.80 -39.30
C VAL A 137 8.65 4.73 -38.21
N SER A 138 7.52 4.46 -37.55
CA SER A 138 7.40 3.40 -36.54
C SER A 138 7.63 1.99 -37.10
N GLN A 139 7.18 1.72 -38.34
CA GLN A 139 7.41 0.43 -39.01
C GLN A 139 8.87 0.26 -39.47
N LEU A 140 9.53 1.34 -39.89
CA LEU A 140 10.91 1.32 -40.38
C LEU A 140 11.95 1.30 -39.24
N ALA A 141 11.74 2.04 -38.15
CA ALA A 141 12.65 2.09 -37.01
C ALA A 141 12.84 0.73 -36.29
N GLY A 142 11.87 -0.18 -36.42
CA GLY A 142 11.91 -1.52 -35.82
C GLY A 142 12.61 -2.61 -36.65
N SER A 143 12.96 -2.36 -37.92
CA SER A 143 13.47 -3.42 -38.81
C SER A 143 14.99 -3.65 -38.74
N GLY A 144 15.74 -2.71 -38.16
CA GLY A 144 17.21 -2.75 -38.12
C GLY A 144 17.89 -2.72 -39.50
N ARG A 145 17.13 -2.54 -40.59
CA ARG A 145 17.62 -2.42 -41.96
C ARG A 145 16.77 -1.40 -42.71
N ILE A 146 17.31 -0.20 -42.80
CA ILE A 146 16.82 0.85 -43.70
C ILE A 146 18.01 1.23 -44.57
N ASP A 147 17.83 1.25 -45.90
CA ASP A 147 18.86 1.69 -46.83
C ASP A 147 18.82 3.22 -47.02
N SER A 148 19.78 3.75 -47.78
CA SER A 148 19.94 5.18 -48.05
C SER A 148 18.76 5.81 -48.82
N GLU A 149 17.94 5.01 -49.49
CA GLU A 149 16.82 5.50 -50.28
C GLU A 149 15.66 5.89 -49.35
N ALA A 150 15.38 5.05 -48.35
CA ALA A 150 14.40 5.34 -47.31
C ALA A 150 14.81 6.51 -46.39
N GLU A 151 16.11 6.71 -46.11
CA GLU A 151 16.59 7.91 -45.40
C GLU A 151 16.33 9.21 -46.18
N SER A 152 16.53 9.19 -47.50
CA SER A 152 16.25 10.33 -48.38
C SER A 152 14.75 10.69 -48.38
N TYR A 153 13.87 9.69 -48.37
CA TYR A 153 12.42 9.91 -48.25
C TYR A 153 12.02 10.47 -46.88
N LEU A 154 12.63 10.02 -45.79
CA LEU A 154 12.38 10.56 -44.45
C LEU A 154 12.77 12.04 -44.35
N GLY A 155 13.94 12.41 -44.86
CA GLY A 155 14.42 13.79 -44.91
C GLY A 155 13.53 14.70 -45.77
N ALA A 156 13.05 14.22 -46.93
CA ALA A 156 12.11 14.96 -47.79
C ALA A 156 10.73 15.19 -47.13
N LEU A 157 10.36 14.36 -46.15
CA LEU A 157 9.12 14.47 -45.39
C LEU A 157 9.28 15.25 -44.06
N GLY A 158 10.50 15.68 -43.72
CA GLY A 158 10.81 16.45 -42.52
C GLY A 158 10.98 15.62 -41.24
N TYR A 159 11.33 14.33 -41.36
CA TYR A 159 11.49 13.41 -40.22
C TYR A 159 12.95 13.06 -39.96
N GLU A 160 13.29 12.89 -38.68
CA GLU A 160 14.59 12.40 -38.23
C GLU A 160 14.47 11.00 -37.59
N ARG A 161 15.22 10.03 -38.11
CA ARG A 161 15.18 8.62 -37.67
C ARG A 161 15.55 8.44 -36.20
N ASP A 162 16.58 9.16 -35.76
CA ASP A 162 17.24 8.94 -34.47
C ASP A 162 16.91 10.05 -33.47
N ILE A 163 15.67 10.59 -33.53
CA ILE A 163 15.19 11.55 -32.52
C ILE A 163 15.12 10.87 -31.17
N LEU A 164 15.87 11.43 -30.23
CA LEU A 164 15.77 11.11 -28.82
C LEU A 164 14.38 11.50 -28.32
N ARG A 165 13.77 10.61 -27.52
CA ARG A 165 12.51 10.87 -26.84
C ARG A 165 12.65 10.62 -25.35
N CYS A 166 12.13 11.53 -24.55
CA CYS A 166 12.04 11.36 -23.09
C CYS A 166 10.57 11.28 -22.69
N ALA A 167 10.26 10.41 -21.73
CA ALA A 167 8.95 10.38 -21.10
C ALA A 167 8.80 11.58 -20.18
N VAL A 168 7.70 12.29 -20.33
CA VAL A 168 7.28 13.39 -19.47
C VAL A 168 5.93 13.03 -18.89
N LEU A 169 5.90 12.72 -17.60
CA LEU A 169 4.69 12.42 -16.84
C LEU A 169 4.13 13.72 -16.27
N CYS A 170 2.96 14.10 -16.76
CA CYS A 170 2.19 15.26 -16.34
C CYS A 170 1.09 14.81 -15.37
N VAL A 171 1.11 15.33 -14.14
CA VAL A 171 0.16 14.98 -13.07
C VAL A 171 -0.53 16.25 -12.56
N VAL A 172 -1.86 16.23 -12.52
CA VAL A 172 -2.66 17.32 -11.97
C VAL A 172 -3.04 17.00 -10.52
N GLU A 173 -2.64 17.85 -9.59
CA GLU A 173 -2.85 17.69 -8.14
C GLU A 173 -3.86 18.72 -7.63
N THR A 174 -4.78 18.30 -6.75
CA THR A 174 -5.82 19.14 -6.11
C THR A 174 -5.72 19.06 -4.59
N ALA A 175 -6.15 20.12 -3.88
CA ALA A 175 -6.02 20.23 -2.43
C ALA A 175 -6.78 19.14 -1.61
N SER A 176 -7.77 18.48 -2.21
CA SER A 176 -8.54 17.39 -1.58
C SER A 176 -7.91 15.99 -1.78
N GLY A 177 -6.84 15.88 -2.60
CA GLY A 177 -6.29 14.60 -3.05
C GLY A 177 -7.30 13.74 -3.82
N HIS A 178 -8.48 14.28 -4.14
CA HIS A 178 -9.54 13.63 -4.89
C HIS A 178 -9.68 14.33 -6.23
N HIS A 179 -9.65 13.55 -7.31
CA HIS A 179 -9.98 14.00 -8.65
C HIS A 179 -11.51 14.11 -8.78
N ASP A 180 -12.11 15.17 -8.26
CA ASP A 180 -13.43 15.57 -8.72
C ASP A 180 -13.23 16.17 -10.12
N GLY A 181 -13.67 15.43 -11.15
CA GLY A 181 -13.43 15.58 -12.59
C GLY A 181 -13.68 16.94 -13.28
N GLU A 182 -13.31 18.07 -12.68
CA GLU A 182 -13.55 19.42 -13.21
C GLU A 182 -12.46 19.91 -14.18
N VAL A 183 -11.29 19.26 -14.28
CA VAL A 183 -10.27 19.59 -15.31
C VAL A 183 -9.99 18.38 -16.20
N PRO A 184 -10.74 18.18 -17.30
CA PRO A 184 -10.50 17.07 -18.21
C PRO A 184 -9.18 17.29 -18.95
N PHE A 185 -8.21 16.39 -18.76
CA PHE A 185 -6.96 16.36 -19.55
C PHE A 185 -7.21 16.36 -21.08
N ILE A 186 -8.38 15.91 -21.53
CA ILE A 186 -8.85 16.03 -22.94
C ILE A 186 -8.79 17.48 -23.43
N SER A 187 -9.12 18.44 -22.56
CA SER A 187 -9.05 19.87 -22.89
C SER A 187 -7.62 20.38 -22.94
N LEU A 188 -6.74 19.87 -22.07
CA LEU A 188 -5.31 20.21 -22.03
C LEU A 188 -4.60 19.70 -23.28
N GLU A 189 -4.86 18.45 -23.66
CA GLU A 189 -4.27 17.82 -24.85
C GLU A 189 -4.60 18.59 -26.12
N ARG A 190 -5.89 18.82 -26.39
CA ARG A 190 -6.33 19.55 -27.60
C ARG A 190 -5.75 20.96 -27.66
N TRP A 191 -5.69 21.63 -26.52
CA TRP A 191 -5.08 22.94 -26.42
C TRP A 191 -3.57 22.88 -26.69
N ALA A 192 -2.84 21.95 -26.05
CA ALA A 192 -1.39 21.85 -26.17
C ALA A 192 -0.96 21.47 -27.61
N ALA A 193 -1.73 20.62 -28.29
CA ALA A 193 -1.54 20.33 -29.71
C ALA A 193 -1.82 21.56 -30.58
N GLY A 194 -2.94 22.27 -30.35
CA GLY A 194 -3.29 23.50 -31.08
C GLY A 194 -2.31 24.66 -30.85
N ALA A 195 -1.69 24.73 -29.68
CA ALA A 195 -0.68 25.72 -29.31
C ALA A 195 0.73 25.37 -29.81
N GLY A 196 0.92 24.21 -30.46
CA GLY A 196 2.23 23.74 -30.93
C GLY A 196 3.18 23.29 -29.81
N ILE A 197 2.67 23.13 -28.58
CA ILE A 197 3.44 22.62 -27.44
C ILE A 197 3.69 21.12 -27.62
N LEU A 198 2.70 20.39 -28.12
CA LEU A 198 2.85 19.00 -28.58
C LEU A 198 3.14 19.01 -30.08
N SER A 199 4.28 18.46 -30.45
CA SER A 199 4.75 18.36 -31.83
C SER A 199 4.17 17.12 -32.52
N ARG A 200 4.36 17.04 -33.84
CA ARG A 200 4.00 15.84 -34.62
C ARG A 200 4.90 14.64 -34.35
N GLU A 201 6.06 14.86 -33.71
CA GLU A 201 7.02 13.81 -33.34
C GLU A 201 6.74 13.22 -31.94
N ASP A 202 5.87 13.86 -31.16
CA ASP A 202 5.55 13.46 -29.80
C ASP A 202 4.53 12.31 -29.78
N ILE A 203 4.74 11.33 -28.89
CA ILE A 203 3.77 10.27 -28.65
C ILE A 203 3.16 10.53 -27.28
N TYR A 204 1.84 10.67 -27.18
CA TYR A 204 1.20 11.03 -25.91
C TYR A 204 -0.16 10.36 -25.72
N GLY A 205 -0.55 10.22 -24.46
CA GLY A 205 -1.79 9.57 -24.06
C GLY A 205 -2.00 9.64 -22.55
N TYR A 206 -3.07 9.01 -22.07
CA TYR A 206 -3.47 9.00 -20.68
C TYR A 206 -3.09 7.69 -20.02
N ALA A 207 -2.35 7.79 -18.92
CA ALA A 207 -2.11 6.65 -18.05
C ALA A 207 -3.36 6.36 -17.22
N ASP A 208 -3.97 7.40 -16.62
CA ASP A 208 -5.17 7.36 -15.78
C ASP A 208 -5.88 8.73 -15.78
N ALA A 209 -7.03 8.85 -15.10
CA ALA A 209 -7.88 10.05 -15.08
C ALA A 209 -7.18 11.36 -14.62
N GLY A 210 -6.04 11.25 -13.93
CA GLY A 210 -5.24 12.37 -13.43
C GLY A 210 -3.82 12.47 -14.02
N GLN A 211 -3.48 11.63 -15.00
CA GLN A 211 -2.10 11.47 -15.47
C GLN A 211 -2.00 11.36 -17.00
N MET A 212 -1.21 12.24 -17.60
CA MET A 212 -0.87 12.22 -19.02
C MET A 212 0.62 11.92 -19.18
N ILE A 213 0.97 11.08 -20.15
CA ILE A 213 2.36 10.80 -20.52
C ILE A 213 2.61 11.39 -21.90
N VAL A 214 3.72 12.11 -22.04
CA VAL A 214 4.23 12.63 -23.30
C VAL A 214 5.63 12.08 -23.52
N PHE A 215 5.83 11.21 -24.49
CA PHE A 215 7.15 10.89 -25.04
C PHE A 215 7.57 12.02 -25.96
N LYS A 216 8.15 13.05 -25.35
CA LYS A 216 8.55 14.30 -26.00
C LYS A 216 9.78 14.08 -26.87
N ALA A 217 9.68 14.42 -28.14
CA ALA A 217 10.81 14.47 -29.06
C ALA A 217 11.75 15.61 -28.66
N VAL A 218 13.03 15.27 -28.47
CA VAL A 218 14.07 16.15 -27.97
C VAL A 218 15.33 15.99 -28.84
N PRO A 219 15.50 16.78 -29.92
CA PRO A 219 16.61 16.59 -30.85
C PRO A 219 17.99 16.85 -30.24
N GLY A 220 18.07 17.54 -29.09
CA GLY A 220 19.30 17.77 -28.35
C GLY A 220 19.79 16.53 -27.59
N ALA A 221 21.04 16.12 -27.82
CA ALA A 221 21.65 15.00 -27.10
C ALA A 221 22.09 15.33 -25.66
N ASP A 222 22.24 16.61 -25.32
CA ASP A 222 22.69 17.04 -23.99
C ASP A 222 21.52 17.41 -23.08
N TYR A 223 21.68 17.08 -21.79
CA TYR A 223 20.66 17.31 -20.75
C TYR A 223 20.20 18.77 -20.66
N THR A 224 21.12 19.72 -20.79
CA THR A 224 20.81 21.15 -20.62
C THR A 224 19.83 21.64 -21.67
N SER A 225 20.04 21.20 -22.92
CA SER A 225 19.20 21.59 -24.05
C SER A 225 17.76 21.08 -23.90
N TYR A 226 17.56 19.77 -23.74
CA TYR A 226 16.21 19.23 -23.67
C TYR A 226 15.47 19.56 -22.36
N ALA A 227 16.20 19.76 -21.26
CA ALA A 227 15.59 20.20 -20.01
C ALA A 227 14.95 21.60 -20.13
N GLY A 228 15.53 22.48 -20.96
CA GLY A 228 14.95 23.79 -21.28
C GLY A 228 13.61 23.67 -22.01
N GLU A 229 13.55 22.81 -23.02
CA GLU A 229 12.32 22.56 -23.80
C GLU A 229 11.19 22.01 -22.91
N ILE A 230 11.51 21.03 -22.05
CA ILE A 230 10.53 20.42 -21.14
C ILE A 230 10.05 21.42 -20.08
N LYS A 231 10.94 22.26 -19.55
CA LYS A 231 10.54 23.34 -18.61
C LYS A 231 9.59 24.34 -19.26
N SER A 232 9.85 24.70 -20.53
CA SER A 232 8.97 25.60 -21.30
C SER A 232 7.58 24.98 -21.52
N MET A 233 7.54 23.70 -21.90
CA MET A 233 6.30 22.93 -22.03
C MET A 233 5.55 22.87 -20.69
N ALA A 234 6.23 22.51 -19.61
CA ALA A 234 5.64 22.42 -18.28
C ALA A 234 5.06 23.76 -17.83
N ALA A 235 5.80 24.87 -17.98
CA ALA A 235 5.33 26.20 -17.61
C ALA A 235 4.05 26.60 -18.36
N SER A 236 4.02 26.38 -19.68
CA SER A 236 2.86 26.70 -20.51
C SER A 236 1.62 25.89 -20.11
N MET A 237 1.80 24.58 -19.87
CA MET A 237 0.71 23.70 -19.44
C MET A 237 0.23 24.00 -18.02
N SER A 238 1.14 24.36 -17.11
CA SER A 238 0.82 24.79 -15.75
C SER A 238 -0.01 26.07 -15.74
N GLU A 239 0.32 27.05 -16.59
CA GLU A 239 -0.44 28.29 -16.74
C GLU A 239 -1.88 28.00 -17.19
N TYR A 240 -2.04 27.18 -18.23
CA TYR A 240 -3.36 26.76 -18.72
C TYR A 240 -4.20 26.07 -17.62
N ILE A 241 -3.60 25.17 -16.84
CA ILE A 241 -4.30 24.46 -15.76
C ILE A 241 -4.67 25.41 -14.62
N SER A 242 -3.77 26.31 -14.24
CA SER A 242 -4.02 27.31 -13.19
C SER A 242 -5.18 28.23 -13.58
N GLU A 243 -5.20 28.74 -14.82
CA GLU A 243 -6.29 29.56 -15.34
C GLU A 243 -7.64 28.82 -15.36
N ARG A 244 -7.65 27.59 -15.88
CA ARG A 244 -8.88 26.78 -16.00
C ARG A 244 -9.44 26.34 -14.65
N SER A 245 -8.58 26.13 -13.66
CA SER A 245 -8.96 25.69 -12.31
C SER A 245 -9.13 26.83 -11.31
N SER A 246 -8.96 28.10 -11.72
CA SER A 246 -8.92 29.24 -10.81
C SER A 246 -7.89 29.06 -9.67
N GLY A 247 -6.77 28.39 -9.96
CA GLY A 247 -5.71 28.08 -8.98
C GLY A 247 -6.02 26.93 -8.01
N LEU A 248 -7.10 26.17 -8.22
CA LEU A 248 -7.46 25.02 -7.37
C LEU A 248 -6.71 23.73 -7.72
N ALA A 249 -6.03 23.71 -8.87
CA ALA A 249 -5.24 22.59 -9.34
C ALA A 249 -3.86 23.05 -9.80
N GLU A 250 -2.84 22.23 -9.52
CA GLU A 250 -1.47 22.47 -9.94
C GLU A 250 -0.97 21.32 -10.82
N LEU A 251 -0.15 21.65 -11.81
CA LEU A 251 0.54 20.67 -12.64
C LEU A 251 1.94 20.40 -12.08
N SER A 252 2.22 19.13 -11.80
CA SER A 252 3.58 18.63 -11.58
C SER A 252 4.03 17.82 -12.79
N VAL A 253 5.31 17.96 -13.15
CA VAL A 253 5.94 17.34 -14.32
C VAL A 253 7.19 16.57 -13.90
N TYR A 254 7.27 15.32 -14.34
CA TYR A 254 8.39 14.43 -14.06
C TYR A 254 8.96 13.88 -15.37
N ALA A 255 10.23 14.18 -15.65
CA ALA A 255 10.89 13.80 -16.89
C ALA A 255 11.92 12.68 -16.68
N GLY A 256 11.82 11.63 -17.49
CA GLY A 256 12.82 10.57 -17.61
C GLY A 256 13.98 10.95 -18.54
N SER A 257 14.93 10.03 -18.70
CA SER A 257 16.08 10.18 -19.59
C SER A 257 15.62 10.08 -21.05
N ALA A 258 16.36 10.69 -21.97
CA ALA A 258 16.06 10.58 -23.39
C ALA A 258 16.64 9.28 -23.99
N TYR A 259 15.84 8.55 -24.78
CA TYR A 259 16.22 7.31 -25.46
C TYR A 259 15.94 7.41 -26.96
N GLN A 260 16.78 6.76 -27.78
CA GLN A 260 16.64 6.77 -29.25
C GLN A 260 15.55 5.80 -29.75
N GLY A 261 15.35 4.67 -29.06
CA GLY A 261 14.42 3.63 -29.50
C GLY A 261 13.07 3.72 -28.80
N VAL A 262 11.97 3.66 -29.58
CA VAL A 262 10.60 3.57 -29.04
C VAL A 262 10.48 2.40 -28.05
N SER A 263 11.11 1.27 -28.37
CA SER A 263 11.13 0.07 -27.52
C SER A 263 11.76 0.28 -26.13
N LEU A 264 12.51 1.36 -25.91
CA LEU A 264 13.16 1.71 -24.65
C LEU A 264 12.42 2.82 -23.87
N LEU A 265 11.37 3.41 -24.43
CA LEU A 265 10.64 4.52 -23.79
C LEU A 265 9.93 4.09 -22.49
N HIS A 266 9.62 2.81 -22.34
CA HIS A 266 9.14 2.27 -21.07
C HIS A 266 10.14 2.48 -19.91
N LYS A 267 11.46 2.52 -20.20
CA LYS A 267 12.50 2.80 -19.19
C LYS A 267 12.50 4.27 -18.79
N SER A 268 12.39 5.16 -19.76
CA SER A 268 12.21 6.60 -19.53
C SER A 268 10.95 6.87 -18.68
N TYR A 269 9.86 6.17 -18.98
CA TYR A 269 8.64 6.29 -18.18
C TYR A 269 8.82 5.74 -16.76
N ALA A 270 9.49 4.60 -16.58
CA ALA A 270 9.79 4.05 -15.26
C ALA A 270 10.62 5.01 -14.39
N GLU A 271 11.53 5.78 -15.02
CA GLU A 271 12.29 6.87 -14.38
C GLU A 271 11.39 8.03 -13.96
N ALA A 272 10.51 8.51 -14.84
CA ALA A 272 9.54 9.57 -14.52
C ALA A 272 8.57 9.14 -13.40
N ALA A 273 8.05 7.91 -13.47
CA ALA A 273 7.18 7.33 -12.46
C ALA A 273 7.90 7.17 -11.10
N TYR A 274 9.20 6.84 -11.11
CA TYR A 274 10.01 6.83 -9.90
C TYR A 274 10.05 8.21 -9.22
N LEU A 275 10.29 9.29 -9.98
CA LEU A 275 10.27 10.64 -9.41
C LEU A 275 8.92 10.99 -8.81
N TYR A 276 7.83 10.70 -9.52
CA TYR A 276 6.48 10.91 -9.01
C TYR A 276 6.23 10.14 -7.70
N SER A 277 6.64 8.87 -7.62
CA SER A 277 6.48 8.06 -6.41
C SER A 277 7.25 8.62 -5.18
N ARG A 278 8.30 9.41 -5.42
CA ARG A 278 9.17 9.97 -4.37
C ARG A 278 8.86 11.40 -4.01
N HIS A 279 8.44 12.19 -5.00
CA HIS A 279 8.32 13.64 -4.90
C HIS A 279 6.91 14.15 -5.26
N GLY A 280 5.98 13.24 -5.57
CA GLY A 280 4.57 13.56 -5.78
C GLY A 280 3.91 14.22 -4.57
N GLY A 281 2.89 15.02 -4.82
CA GLY A 281 2.13 15.76 -3.82
C GLY A 281 2.85 17.01 -3.30
N THR A 282 3.92 17.46 -3.95
CA THR A 282 4.64 18.68 -3.56
C THR A 282 4.16 19.94 -4.29
N GLY A 283 3.26 19.81 -5.29
CA GLY A 283 2.68 20.93 -6.03
C GLY A 283 3.68 21.67 -6.93
N GLY A 284 3.29 21.93 -8.19
CA GLY A 284 4.03 22.83 -9.09
C GLY A 284 5.49 22.45 -9.42
N SER A 285 5.87 21.19 -9.26
CA SER A 285 7.26 20.73 -9.42
C SER A 285 7.57 20.31 -10.87
N CYS A 286 8.76 20.66 -11.40
CA CYS A 286 9.28 20.12 -12.66
C CYS A 286 10.63 19.46 -12.39
N LEU A 287 10.66 18.12 -12.32
CA LEU A 287 11.83 17.34 -11.94
C LEU A 287 12.35 16.47 -13.08
N PHE A 288 13.66 16.27 -13.12
CA PHE A 288 14.35 15.50 -14.15
C PHE A 288 15.12 14.35 -13.52
N ILE A 289 15.03 13.15 -14.07
CA ILE A 289 15.71 11.98 -13.51
C ILE A 289 17.23 12.16 -13.51
N ASN A 290 17.78 12.97 -14.41
CA ASN A 290 19.21 13.25 -14.47
C ASN A 290 19.74 13.87 -13.16
N ASP A 291 18.91 14.60 -12.42
CA ASP A 291 19.24 15.14 -11.10
C ASP A 291 19.13 14.10 -9.97
N PHE A 292 18.55 12.92 -10.26
CA PHE A 292 18.25 11.83 -9.32
C PHE A 292 18.66 10.44 -9.85
N ILE A 293 19.55 10.39 -10.85
CA ILE A 293 19.81 9.15 -11.60
C ILE A 293 20.45 8.10 -10.69
N PHE A 294 21.26 8.55 -9.73
CA PHE A 294 21.86 7.68 -8.74
C PHE A 294 20.81 7.07 -7.81
N GLU A 295 19.85 7.85 -7.34
CA GLU A 295 18.73 7.42 -6.50
C GLU A 295 17.89 6.37 -7.21
N TRP A 296 17.59 6.59 -8.49
CA TRP A 296 16.86 5.63 -9.31
C TRP A 296 17.63 4.33 -9.49
N LEU A 297 18.90 4.38 -9.90
CA LEU A 297 19.76 3.21 -10.01
C LEU A 297 19.87 2.46 -8.67
N TYR A 298 20.06 3.20 -7.57
CA TYR A 298 20.11 2.65 -6.22
C TYR A 298 18.79 1.96 -5.82
N SER A 299 17.65 2.53 -6.24
CA SER A 299 16.32 1.95 -6.03
C SER A 299 16.06 0.68 -6.84
N ASN A 300 16.90 0.35 -7.81
CA ASN A 300 16.83 -0.92 -8.54
C ASN A 300 17.73 -2.02 -7.95
N LEU A 301 18.61 -1.68 -7.00
CA LEU A 301 19.42 -2.68 -6.30
C LEU A 301 18.57 -3.52 -5.34
N ASP A 302 18.91 -4.80 -5.16
CA ASP A 302 18.28 -5.63 -4.14
C ASP A 302 18.65 -5.17 -2.70
N GLY A 303 17.89 -5.66 -1.71
CA GLY A 303 18.09 -5.26 -0.32
C GLY A 303 19.48 -5.64 0.25
N ALA A 304 20.10 -6.73 -0.21
CA ALA A 304 21.42 -7.14 0.24
C ALA A 304 22.52 -6.25 -0.35
N ALA A 305 22.44 -5.94 -1.64
CA ALA A 305 23.32 -5.01 -2.33
C ALA A 305 23.25 -3.61 -1.72
N ARG A 306 22.05 -3.10 -1.44
CA ARG A 306 21.86 -1.80 -0.76
C ARG A 306 22.48 -1.79 0.63
N ARG A 307 22.26 -2.84 1.43
CA ARG A 307 22.85 -2.98 2.77
C ARG A 307 24.37 -2.99 2.69
N ASN A 308 24.95 -3.81 1.82
CA ASN A 308 26.40 -3.92 1.66
C ASN A 308 27.03 -2.59 1.24
N LEU A 309 26.35 -1.76 0.44
CA LEU A 309 26.89 -0.46 0.01
C LEU A 309 27.02 0.56 1.14
N ALA A 310 26.20 0.43 2.21
CA ALA A 310 26.13 1.40 3.30
C ALA A 310 26.66 0.88 4.65
N ARG A 311 26.98 -0.42 4.76
CA ARG A 311 27.03 -1.16 6.04
C ARG A 311 28.05 -0.64 7.07
N ASP A 312 29.16 -0.05 6.69
CA ASP A 312 30.18 0.37 7.68
C ASP A 312 30.26 1.90 7.83
N ILE A 313 29.72 2.62 6.84
CA ILE A 313 29.73 4.09 6.79
C ILE A 313 28.69 4.64 7.77
N SER A 314 27.53 4.00 7.89
CA SER A 314 26.45 4.51 8.75
C SER A 314 26.88 4.53 10.23
N SER A 315 27.32 3.38 10.75
CA SER A 315 27.74 3.27 12.16
C SER A 315 28.84 4.28 12.51
N ALA A 316 29.80 4.52 11.61
CA ALA A 316 30.90 5.45 11.84
C ALA A 316 30.47 6.93 11.88
N LEU A 317 29.37 7.29 11.21
CA LEU A 317 28.82 8.64 11.20
C LEU A 317 27.93 8.93 12.42
N ASP A 318 27.21 7.92 12.94
CA ASP A 318 26.20 8.12 14.01
C ASP A 318 26.79 8.38 15.39
N GLU A 319 28.07 8.08 15.59
CA GLU A 319 28.80 8.43 16.81
C GLU A 319 28.88 9.95 17.07
N ASN A 320 28.62 10.80 16.07
CA ASN A 320 28.64 12.25 16.24
C ASN A 320 27.61 12.96 15.35
N GLN A 321 26.63 13.59 15.99
CA GLN A 321 25.51 14.25 15.32
C GLN A 321 25.95 15.36 14.36
N GLU A 322 26.98 16.13 14.69
CA GLU A 322 27.47 17.21 13.80
C GLU A 322 28.18 16.66 12.55
N ILE A 323 28.95 15.56 12.72
CA ILE A 323 29.62 14.86 11.62
C ILE A 323 28.57 14.23 10.71
N SER A 324 27.58 13.54 11.29
CA SER A 324 26.44 12.97 10.58
C SER A 324 25.67 14.03 9.79
N ALA A 325 25.30 15.16 10.42
CA ALA A 325 24.62 16.26 9.76
C ALA A 325 25.45 16.86 8.61
N THR A 326 26.77 16.97 8.81
CA THR A 326 27.67 17.47 7.77
C THR A 326 27.79 16.47 6.61
N ALA A 327 27.85 15.17 6.88
CA ALA A 327 27.90 14.13 5.86
C ALA A 327 26.63 14.14 4.98
N VAL A 328 25.46 14.27 5.60
CA VAL A 328 24.17 14.42 4.92
C VAL A 328 24.15 15.68 4.06
N ARG A 329 24.48 16.84 4.62
CA ARG A 329 24.44 18.11 3.87
C ARG A 329 25.49 18.20 2.78
N LEU A 330 26.67 17.64 3.01
CA LEU A 330 27.72 17.54 1.99
C LEU A 330 27.23 16.73 0.80
N SER A 331 26.62 15.57 1.06
CA SER A 331 26.06 14.71 0.00
C SER A 331 24.93 15.39 -0.77
N LEU A 332 24.04 16.12 -0.09
CA LEU A 332 22.94 16.88 -0.70
C LEU A 332 23.41 18.13 -1.47
N SER A 333 24.66 18.55 -1.28
CA SER A 333 25.23 19.76 -1.86
C SER A 333 26.26 19.46 -2.96
N ASP A 334 26.11 18.34 -3.68
CA ASP A 334 27.07 17.86 -4.70
C ASP A 334 28.50 17.71 -4.18
N CYS A 335 28.65 17.44 -2.87
CA CYS A 335 29.92 17.47 -2.16
C CYS A 335 30.68 18.80 -2.23
N SER A 336 29.99 19.93 -2.49
CA SER A 336 30.55 21.28 -2.40
C SER A 336 30.66 21.73 -0.94
N PRO A 337 31.88 22.01 -0.42
CA PRO A 337 32.03 22.54 0.94
C PRO A 337 31.39 23.90 1.14
N ILE A 338 31.24 24.70 0.08
CA ILE A 338 30.66 26.05 0.13
C ILE A 338 29.15 25.94 0.32
N LYS A 339 28.46 25.25 -0.60
CA LYS A 339 27.02 25.01 -0.52
C LYS A 339 26.64 24.30 0.80
N CYS A 340 27.47 23.35 1.24
CA CYS A 340 27.27 22.65 2.52
C CYS A 340 27.38 23.59 3.72
N ALA A 341 28.35 24.52 3.73
CA ALA A 341 28.53 25.50 4.79
C ALA A 341 27.36 26.47 4.88
N GLU A 342 26.89 26.97 3.73
CA GLU A 342 25.69 27.81 3.62
C GLU A 342 24.46 27.08 4.16
N ALA A 343 24.22 25.84 3.72
CA ALA A 343 23.08 25.03 4.17
C ALA A 343 23.10 24.68 5.66
N LEU A 344 24.28 24.63 6.28
CA LEU A 344 24.46 24.36 7.71
C LEU A 344 24.51 25.63 8.57
N GLY A 345 24.57 26.82 7.96
CA GLY A 345 24.77 28.08 8.69
C GLY A 345 26.10 28.14 9.44
N VAL A 346 27.15 27.50 8.93
CA VAL A 346 28.49 27.48 9.56
C VAL A 346 29.56 27.97 8.60
N HIS A 347 30.74 28.33 9.13
CA HIS A 347 31.86 28.74 8.29
C HIS A 347 32.44 27.58 7.46
N ARG A 348 32.89 27.84 6.23
CA ARG A 348 33.49 26.83 5.31
C ARG A 348 34.61 26.00 5.96
N ASN A 349 35.46 26.64 6.76
CA ASN A 349 36.56 25.94 7.44
C ASN A 349 36.07 24.90 8.45
N THR A 350 34.93 25.15 9.12
CA THR A 350 34.29 24.19 10.03
C THR A 350 33.82 22.96 9.25
N VAL A 351 33.23 23.16 8.06
CA VAL A 351 32.86 22.06 7.17
C VAL A 351 34.09 21.27 6.74
N LEU A 352 35.17 21.92 6.30
CA LEU A 352 36.41 21.23 5.92
C LEU A 352 37.01 20.40 7.06
N GLN A 353 36.99 20.91 8.30
CA GLN A 353 37.41 20.15 9.48
C GLN A 353 36.53 18.93 9.71
N ARG A 354 35.20 19.08 9.61
CA ARG A 354 34.27 17.95 9.76
C ARG A 354 34.42 16.93 8.62
N ILE A 355 34.71 17.36 7.39
CA ILE A 355 35.02 16.45 6.25
C ILE A 355 36.26 15.61 6.55
N ARG A 356 37.32 16.20 7.13
CA ARG A 356 38.50 15.42 7.55
C ARG A 356 38.14 14.35 8.56
N LYS A 357 37.30 14.67 9.54
CA LYS A 357 36.80 13.68 10.52
C LYS A 357 35.92 12.61 9.87
N ILE A 358 35.10 12.96 8.87
CA ILE A 358 34.35 11.97 8.07
C ILE A 358 35.34 11.00 7.42
N LYS A 359 36.40 11.51 6.77
CA LYS A 359 37.43 10.68 6.13
C LYS A 359 38.16 9.78 7.13
N GLU A 360 38.55 10.29 8.29
CA GLU A 360 39.20 9.50 9.34
C GLU A 360 38.32 8.35 9.85
N ARG A 361 37.01 8.59 9.97
CA ARG A 361 36.05 7.63 10.53
C ARG A 361 35.54 6.61 9.52
N THR A 362 35.34 7.03 8.27
CA THR A 362 34.67 6.23 7.23
C THR A 362 35.63 5.74 6.13
N ALA A 363 36.87 6.23 6.14
CA ALA A 363 37.84 6.12 5.03
C ALA A 363 37.39 6.75 3.71
N LEU A 364 36.24 7.46 3.67
CA LEU A 364 35.72 8.10 2.45
C LEU A 364 36.33 9.49 2.22
N ASP A 365 36.75 9.75 0.98
CA ASP A 365 37.17 11.07 0.51
C ASP A 365 36.26 11.59 -0.63
N PRO A 366 35.02 11.98 -0.32
CA PRO A 366 34.03 12.40 -1.32
C PRO A 366 34.43 13.68 -2.09
N LEU A 367 35.40 14.45 -1.60
CA LEU A 367 35.89 15.62 -2.34
C LEU A 367 36.72 15.20 -3.57
N HIS A 368 37.44 14.08 -3.46
CA HIS A 368 38.43 13.69 -4.46
C HIS A 368 38.09 12.37 -5.18
N SER A 369 37.16 11.56 -4.66
CA SER A 369 36.78 10.27 -5.22
C SER A 369 35.29 10.21 -5.59
N VAL A 370 34.99 9.94 -6.87
CA VAL A 370 33.62 9.72 -7.36
C VAL A 370 33.00 8.49 -6.68
N ARG A 371 33.78 7.42 -6.51
CA ARG A 371 33.34 6.21 -5.79
C ARG A 371 32.90 6.54 -4.37
N ASP A 372 33.63 7.42 -3.70
CA ASP A 372 33.35 7.77 -2.30
C ASP A 372 32.17 8.73 -2.19
N ARG A 373 31.97 9.60 -3.20
CA ARG A 373 30.71 10.38 -3.34
C ARG A 373 29.50 9.46 -3.47
N VAL A 374 29.60 8.44 -4.31
CA VAL A 374 28.55 7.43 -4.50
C VAL A 374 28.27 6.67 -3.20
N ALA A 375 29.31 6.23 -2.49
CA ALA A 375 29.17 5.53 -1.22
C ALA A 375 28.52 6.41 -0.14
N LEU A 376 28.96 7.67 -0.03
CA LEU A 376 28.36 8.65 0.87
C LEU A 376 26.90 8.92 0.50
N ARG A 377 26.59 9.10 -0.79
CA ARG A 377 25.23 9.34 -1.28
C ARG A 377 24.31 8.16 -0.99
N ALA A 378 24.75 6.92 -1.19
CA ALA A 378 23.98 5.73 -0.83
C ALA A 378 23.67 5.65 0.67
N CYS A 379 24.65 5.97 1.52
CA CYS A 379 24.45 6.06 2.97
C CYS A 379 23.40 7.13 3.32
N VAL A 380 23.50 8.32 2.72
CA VAL A 380 22.56 9.42 2.94
C VAL A 380 21.16 9.10 2.41
N ILE A 381 21.01 8.44 1.26
CA ILE A 381 19.73 7.98 0.74
C ILE A 381 19.06 7.02 1.72
N ASN A 382 19.78 6.05 2.26
CA ASN A 382 19.22 5.14 3.27
C ASN A 382 18.78 5.87 4.54
N ARG A 383 19.57 6.85 5.00
CA ARG A 383 19.24 7.65 6.20
C ARG A 383 18.02 8.53 5.98
N THR A 384 17.99 9.27 4.88
CA THR A 384 16.98 10.28 4.57
C THR A 384 15.74 9.70 3.87
N ARG A 385 15.72 8.39 3.59
CA ARG A 385 14.56 7.73 2.96
C ARG A 385 13.33 7.96 3.83
N ARG A 386 12.41 8.76 3.34
CA ARG A 386 11.07 8.87 3.91
C ARG A 386 10.37 7.52 3.72
N THR A 387 9.93 6.92 4.83
CA THR A 387 9.06 5.76 4.82
C THR A 387 7.66 6.25 5.12
N VAL A 388 6.75 6.12 4.16
CA VAL A 388 5.32 6.40 4.36
C VAL A 388 4.60 5.07 4.33
N TRP A 389 4.02 4.69 5.46
CA TRP A 389 3.28 3.44 5.62
C TRP A 389 1.81 3.73 5.91
N ASN A 390 0.94 2.82 5.49
CA ASN A 390 -0.49 2.82 5.80
C ASN A 390 -0.77 1.79 6.89
N GLY A 391 -1.33 2.26 8.00
CA GLY A 391 -1.78 1.47 9.14
C GLY A 391 -3.29 1.25 9.09
N GLY A 392 -3.77 0.05 9.43
CA GLY A 392 -5.19 -0.28 9.44
C GLY A 392 -5.72 -0.72 10.80
N VAL A 393 -6.94 -0.31 11.13
CA VAL A 393 -7.70 -0.80 12.28
C VAL A 393 -9.19 -0.92 11.93
N ILE A 394 -9.89 -1.84 12.59
CA ILE A 394 -11.32 -2.16 12.34
C ILE A 394 -12.28 -1.71 13.45
N VAL A 395 -11.77 -0.93 14.40
CA VAL A 395 -12.56 -0.31 15.48
C VAL A 395 -12.63 1.21 15.27
N GLN A 396 -13.65 1.84 15.86
CA GLN A 396 -13.95 3.26 15.70
C GLN A 396 -12.73 4.15 16.03
N PRO A 397 -12.56 5.30 15.34
CA PRO A 397 -11.60 6.32 15.72
C PRO A 397 -11.73 6.69 17.21
N GLY A 398 -10.62 6.78 17.93
CA GLY A 398 -10.61 7.08 19.37
C GLY A 398 -10.75 5.85 20.30
N SER A 399 -10.95 4.65 19.74
CA SER A 399 -10.73 3.39 20.48
C SER A 399 -9.27 3.26 20.92
N VAL A 400 -9.02 2.46 21.96
CA VAL A 400 -7.65 2.29 22.50
C VAL A 400 -6.66 1.72 21.48
N LEU A 401 -7.13 0.91 20.52
CA LEU A 401 -6.30 0.39 19.42
C LEU A 401 -5.98 1.47 18.38
N SER A 402 -6.96 2.30 18.02
CA SER A 402 -6.75 3.45 17.12
C SER A 402 -5.77 4.46 17.74
N LEU A 403 -5.94 4.74 19.04
CA LEU A 403 -5.01 5.61 19.77
C LEU A 403 -3.62 4.98 19.92
N GLY A 404 -3.53 3.67 20.11
CA GLY A 404 -2.26 2.95 20.13
C GLY A 404 -1.50 3.05 18.81
N LEU A 405 -2.21 2.96 17.67
CA LEU A 405 -1.59 3.17 16.36
C LEU A 405 -1.12 4.61 16.17
N ARG A 406 -1.85 5.61 16.69
CA ARG A 406 -1.41 7.01 16.67
C ARG A 406 -0.16 7.22 17.51
N HIS A 407 -0.15 6.70 18.73
CA HIS A 407 1.03 6.73 19.58
C HIS A 407 2.23 6.00 18.95
N LEU A 408 2.00 4.88 18.25
CA LEU A 408 3.04 4.21 17.46
C LEU A 408 3.55 5.12 16.32
N SER A 409 2.65 5.80 15.60
CA SER A 409 3.02 6.76 14.56
C SER A 409 3.88 7.91 15.10
N GLU A 410 3.50 8.48 16.24
CA GLU A 410 4.25 9.55 16.92
C GLU A 410 5.65 9.08 17.29
N LEU A 411 5.78 7.91 17.93
CA LEU A 411 7.08 7.32 18.28
C LEU A 411 7.95 7.04 17.05
N LEU A 412 7.37 6.51 15.97
CA LEU A 412 8.10 6.27 14.72
C LEU A 412 8.58 7.57 14.09
N TYR A 413 7.74 8.60 14.08
CA TYR A 413 8.09 9.92 13.56
C TYR A 413 9.22 10.55 14.38
N GLU A 414 9.13 10.54 15.71
CA GLU A 414 10.14 11.09 16.62
C GLU A 414 11.47 10.34 16.52
N LYS A 415 11.46 9.00 16.65
CA LYS A 415 12.68 8.19 16.62
C LYS A 415 13.38 8.20 15.27
N SER A 416 12.65 8.49 14.18
CA SER A 416 13.21 8.62 12.84
C SER A 416 13.60 10.05 12.46
N GLY A 417 13.41 11.04 13.35
CA GLY A 417 13.66 12.45 13.03
C GLY A 417 12.76 12.98 11.91
N GLY A 418 11.53 12.49 11.81
CA GLY A 418 10.55 12.81 10.76
C GLY A 418 10.65 11.95 9.50
N GLY A 419 11.58 11.00 9.44
CA GLY A 419 11.79 10.11 8.30
C GLY A 419 10.76 8.98 8.16
N PHE A 420 9.91 8.74 9.15
CA PHE A 420 8.89 7.69 9.15
C PHE A 420 7.51 8.29 9.45
N GLN A 421 6.58 8.10 8.53
CA GLN A 421 5.19 8.52 8.68
C GLN A 421 4.27 7.29 8.57
N LEU A 422 3.38 7.13 9.54
CA LEU A 422 2.36 6.08 9.54
C LEU A 422 0.97 6.73 9.42
N ASN A 423 0.37 6.65 8.24
CA ASN A 423 -0.98 7.12 7.97
C ASN A 423 -1.99 6.08 8.47
N ILE A 424 -2.91 6.46 9.35
CA ILE A 424 -3.80 5.51 10.02
C ILE A 424 -5.20 5.58 9.42
N HIS A 425 -5.67 4.43 8.96
CA HIS A 425 -6.95 4.26 8.31
C HIS A 425 -7.87 3.36 9.14
N THR A 426 -9.13 3.75 9.25
CA THR A 426 -10.19 2.85 9.71
C THR A 426 -10.76 2.14 8.49
N VAL A 427 -10.19 0.98 8.16
CA VAL A 427 -10.42 0.21 6.91
C VAL A 427 -11.89 -0.16 6.71
N SER A 428 -12.59 -0.42 7.82
CA SER A 428 -14.04 -0.27 7.95
C SER A 428 -14.43 -0.46 9.42
N THR A 429 -15.55 0.10 9.85
CA THR A 429 -16.12 -0.14 11.18
C THR A 429 -16.87 -1.48 11.27
N SER A 430 -16.86 -2.30 10.20
CA SER A 430 -17.62 -3.56 10.12
C SER A 430 -17.14 -4.64 11.09
N GLY A 431 -15.86 -4.58 11.50
CA GLY A 431 -15.23 -5.59 12.33
C GLY A 431 -14.71 -6.82 11.56
N ASP A 432 -14.61 -6.74 10.23
CA ASP A 432 -14.03 -7.80 9.40
C ASP A 432 -12.50 -7.84 9.51
N ASN A 433 -12.03 -8.57 10.53
CA ASN A 433 -10.61 -8.79 10.74
C ASN A 433 -9.98 -9.64 9.62
N TYR A 434 -10.73 -10.53 8.95
CA TYR A 434 -10.17 -11.34 7.86
C TYR A 434 -9.80 -10.46 6.67
N LYS A 435 -10.68 -9.51 6.30
CA LYS A 435 -10.36 -8.50 5.29
C LYS A 435 -9.17 -7.64 5.69
N LEU A 436 -9.11 -7.18 6.94
CA LEU A 436 -7.97 -6.37 7.44
C LEU A 436 -6.64 -7.11 7.27
N PHE A 437 -6.56 -8.38 7.67
CA PHE A 437 -5.34 -9.18 7.52
C PHE A 437 -5.06 -9.57 6.06
N GLY A 438 -6.08 -9.74 5.22
CA GLY A 438 -5.90 -9.89 3.76
C GLY A 438 -5.24 -8.66 3.11
N MET A 439 -5.62 -7.45 3.54
CA MET A 439 -4.98 -6.20 3.10
C MET A 439 -3.54 -6.07 3.60
N LEU A 440 -3.23 -6.58 4.79
CA LEU A 440 -1.84 -6.67 5.27
C LEU A 440 -1.00 -7.62 4.40
N MET A 441 -1.52 -8.79 4.11
CA MET A 441 -0.82 -9.84 3.36
C MET A 441 -0.55 -9.44 1.90
N SER A 442 -1.52 -8.78 1.25
CA SER A 442 -1.34 -8.23 -0.10
C SER A 442 -0.38 -7.03 -0.14
N GLY A 443 -0.08 -6.42 1.01
CA GLY A 443 0.75 -5.22 1.13
C GLY A 443 -0.02 -3.91 0.89
N ALA A 444 -1.34 -3.95 0.69
CA ALA A 444 -2.19 -2.76 0.63
C ALA A 444 -2.15 -1.95 1.95
N LEU A 445 -1.94 -2.64 3.07
CA LEU A 445 -1.61 -2.04 4.36
C LEU A 445 -0.26 -2.57 4.83
N ASN A 446 0.57 -1.69 5.38
CA ASN A 446 1.88 -2.06 5.90
C ASN A 446 1.78 -2.58 7.33
N VAL A 447 0.88 -1.99 8.13
CA VAL A 447 0.69 -2.30 9.55
C VAL A 447 -0.80 -2.48 9.83
N VAL A 448 -1.19 -3.44 10.64
CA VAL A 448 -2.57 -3.56 11.12
C VAL A 448 -2.61 -3.91 12.60
N VAL A 449 -3.68 -3.50 13.26
CA VAL A 449 -4.05 -4.00 14.59
C VAL A 449 -5.45 -4.58 14.52
N GLY A 450 -5.56 -5.88 14.78
CA GLY A 450 -6.83 -6.61 14.69
C GLY A 450 -6.87 -7.83 15.59
N SER A 451 -8.06 -8.40 15.78
CA SER A 451 -8.27 -9.59 16.61
C SER A 451 -7.43 -10.77 16.13
N THR A 452 -6.80 -11.47 17.07
CA THR A 452 -6.03 -12.69 16.82
C THR A 452 -6.85 -13.83 16.19
N ILE A 453 -8.18 -13.75 16.19
CA ILE A 453 -9.04 -14.74 15.51
C ILE A 453 -8.74 -14.84 14.00
N ALA A 454 -8.39 -13.72 13.37
CA ALA A 454 -8.05 -13.69 11.95
C ALA A 454 -6.70 -14.35 11.63
N LEU A 455 -5.88 -14.65 12.65
CA LEU A 455 -4.64 -15.39 12.48
C LEU A 455 -4.83 -16.91 12.47
N CYS A 456 -6.02 -17.42 12.80
CA CYS A 456 -6.27 -18.86 12.89
C CYS A 456 -5.95 -19.64 11.59
N PRO A 457 -6.31 -19.15 10.38
CA PRO A 457 -5.98 -19.83 9.12
C PRO A 457 -4.47 -19.98 8.89
N TYR A 458 -3.65 -19.15 9.52
CA TYR A 458 -2.19 -19.06 9.28
C TYR A 458 -1.35 -19.60 10.44
N THR A 459 -1.98 -20.16 11.47
CA THR A 459 -1.29 -20.58 12.70
C THR A 459 -1.60 -22.02 13.07
N ASP A 460 -1.98 -22.86 12.10
CA ASP A 460 -2.60 -24.17 12.34
C ASP A 460 -3.66 -24.08 13.43
N ASN A 461 -4.44 -23.00 13.36
CA ASN A 461 -5.53 -22.78 14.27
C ASN A 461 -5.07 -22.54 15.74
N LYS A 462 -3.76 -22.51 16.06
CA LYS A 462 -3.22 -22.31 17.44
C LYS A 462 -3.68 -21.00 18.06
N ALA A 463 -3.83 -19.93 17.28
CA ALA A 463 -4.31 -18.64 17.76
C ALA A 463 -5.70 -18.73 18.44
N LEU A 464 -6.54 -19.71 18.08
CA LEU A 464 -7.84 -19.93 18.70
C LEU A 464 -7.73 -20.28 20.19
N THR A 465 -6.61 -20.89 20.61
CA THR A 465 -6.35 -21.26 22.02
C THR A 465 -6.38 -20.03 22.92
N LEU A 466 -6.02 -18.84 22.40
CA LEU A 466 -6.06 -17.57 23.13
C LEU A 466 -7.48 -17.11 23.49
N HIS A 467 -8.49 -17.66 22.81
CA HIS A 467 -9.90 -17.35 23.00
C HIS A 467 -10.60 -18.36 23.93
N LEU A 468 -9.85 -19.23 24.61
CA LEU A 468 -10.41 -20.08 25.65
C LEU A 468 -10.92 -19.23 26.83
N PRO A 469 -12.17 -19.45 27.28
CA PRO A 469 -12.74 -18.80 28.46
C PRO A 469 -11.87 -18.98 29.72
N PHE A 470 -11.62 -17.89 30.46
CA PHE A 470 -10.80 -17.83 31.67
C PHE A 470 -9.34 -18.29 31.50
N LEU A 471 -8.79 -18.17 30.28
CA LEU A 471 -7.40 -18.53 30.02
C LEU A 471 -6.41 -17.72 30.85
N PHE A 472 -6.70 -16.46 31.18
CA PHE A 472 -5.81 -15.58 31.95
C PHE A 472 -6.45 -15.12 33.25
N LYS A 473 -5.62 -14.85 34.26
CA LYS A 473 -6.06 -14.32 35.57
C LYS A 473 -5.87 -12.82 35.71
N SER A 474 -4.91 -12.25 34.99
CA SER A 474 -4.61 -10.82 35.00
C SER A 474 -3.99 -10.37 33.67
N PRO A 475 -4.05 -9.07 33.34
CA PRO A 475 -3.33 -8.50 32.20
C PRO A 475 -1.82 -8.83 32.20
N ASP A 476 -1.17 -8.78 33.36
CA ASP A 476 0.27 -9.06 33.48
C ASP A 476 0.61 -10.55 33.24
N GLU A 477 -0.25 -11.46 33.69
CA GLU A 477 -0.09 -12.90 33.39
C GLU A 477 -0.25 -13.14 31.89
N ALA A 478 -1.23 -12.48 31.26
CA ALA A 478 -1.48 -12.57 29.83
C ALA A 478 -0.26 -12.09 29.03
N GLU A 479 0.30 -10.93 29.38
CA GLU A 479 1.50 -10.39 28.74
C GLU A 479 2.70 -11.33 28.86
N TYR A 480 2.97 -11.84 30.07
CA TYR A 480 4.07 -12.77 30.31
C TYR A 480 3.94 -14.03 29.44
N VAL A 481 2.76 -14.66 29.43
CA VAL A 481 2.50 -15.88 28.66
C VAL A 481 2.60 -15.62 27.17
N VAL A 482 2.07 -14.48 26.71
CA VAL A 482 2.11 -14.10 25.30
C VAL A 482 3.54 -13.93 24.82
N ARG A 483 4.33 -13.11 25.53
CA ARG A 483 5.71 -12.81 25.16
C ARG A 483 6.62 -14.03 25.23
N THR A 484 6.49 -14.84 26.28
CA THR A 484 7.44 -15.94 26.54
C THR A 484 7.05 -17.27 25.91
N THR A 485 5.85 -17.39 25.34
CA THR A 485 5.36 -18.67 24.80
C THR A 485 4.52 -18.49 23.55
N VAL A 486 3.47 -17.67 23.56
CA VAL A 486 2.56 -17.57 22.41
C VAL A 486 3.26 -17.02 21.17
N LEU A 487 3.86 -15.82 21.25
CA LEU A 487 4.48 -15.18 20.08
C LEU A 487 5.61 -16.04 19.48
N PRO A 488 6.53 -16.63 20.27
CA PRO A 488 7.52 -17.55 19.74
C PRO A 488 6.91 -18.75 18.99
N GLU A 489 5.83 -19.35 19.51
CA GLU A 489 5.21 -20.55 18.92
C GLU A 489 4.39 -20.27 17.66
N LEU A 490 3.97 -19.01 17.44
CA LEU A 490 3.25 -18.59 16.25
C LEU A 490 4.16 -17.97 15.18
N ARG A 491 5.40 -17.65 15.54
CA ARG A 491 6.30 -16.83 14.71
C ARG A 491 6.52 -17.44 13.33
N ASP A 492 6.91 -18.71 13.27
CA ASP A 492 7.34 -19.34 12.00
C ASP A 492 6.16 -19.44 11.03
N SER A 493 4.99 -19.90 11.49
CA SER A 493 3.78 -20.00 10.67
C SER A 493 3.27 -18.64 10.18
N LEU A 494 3.40 -17.59 11.02
CA LEU A 494 3.06 -16.23 10.61
C LEU A 494 4.07 -15.68 9.61
N ASP A 495 5.37 -15.94 9.80
CA ASP A 495 6.42 -15.52 8.89
C ASP A 495 6.28 -16.18 7.51
N GLU A 496 5.91 -17.46 7.45
CA GLU A 496 5.55 -18.19 6.22
C GLU A 496 4.34 -17.57 5.52
N ALA A 497 3.33 -17.13 6.29
CA ALA A 497 2.15 -16.44 5.77
C ALA A 497 2.41 -14.96 5.38
N GLY A 498 3.65 -14.47 5.49
CA GLY A 498 4.00 -13.09 5.15
C GLY A 498 3.59 -12.07 6.22
N ILE A 499 3.46 -12.49 7.48
CA ILE A 499 3.01 -11.68 8.61
C ILE A 499 4.10 -11.62 9.69
N ILE A 500 4.54 -10.42 10.04
CA ILE A 500 5.40 -10.18 11.21
C ILE A 500 4.54 -9.69 12.36
N CYS A 501 4.38 -10.48 13.42
CA CYS A 501 3.66 -10.07 14.63
C CYS A 501 4.61 -9.42 15.63
N CYS A 502 4.46 -8.13 15.89
CA CYS A 502 5.33 -7.35 16.77
C CYS A 502 4.87 -7.31 18.23
N GLY A 503 3.62 -7.71 18.49
CA GLY A 503 3.09 -7.74 19.85
C GLY A 503 1.60 -7.99 19.86
N LEU A 504 1.08 -8.30 21.04
CA LEU A 504 -0.37 -8.31 21.29
C LEU A 504 -0.76 -7.11 22.14
N TRP A 505 -1.83 -6.46 21.73
CA TRP A 505 -2.54 -5.42 22.42
C TRP A 505 -3.83 -5.98 23.03
N SER A 506 -4.45 -5.17 23.88
CA SER A 506 -5.72 -5.51 24.52
C SER A 506 -6.64 -4.30 24.60
N MET A 507 -7.92 -4.51 24.36
CA MET A 507 -9.01 -3.60 24.72
C MET A 507 -9.55 -3.85 26.13
N GLY A 508 -9.02 -4.83 26.86
CA GLY A 508 -9.39 -5.16 28.23
C GLY A 508 -10.25 -6.42 28.37
N TRP A 509 -10.79 -6.62 29.56
CA TRP A 509 -11.68 -7.74 29.86
C TRP A 509 -13.04 -7.57 29.18
N ARG A 510 -13.52 -8.62 28.55
CA ARG A 510 -14.85 -8.64 27.90
C ARG A 510 -15.89 -9.03 28.94
N CYS A 511 -16.90 -8.20 29.15
CA CYS A 511 -17.98 -8.40 30.11
C CYS A 511 -19.26 -8.82 29.38
N LEU A 512 -20.11 -9.63 30.04
CA LEU A 512 -21.41 -10.02 29.49
C LEU A 512 -22.43 -8.90 29.72
N THR A 513 -23.27 -8.65 28.73
CA THR A 513 -24.40 -7.73 28.83
C THR A 513 -25.70 -8.47 28.58
N SER A 514 -26.76 -8.02 29.23
CA SER A 514 -28.08 -8.64 29.09
C SER A 514 -29.22 -7.64 29.28
N ARG A 515 -30.35 -7.97 28.66
CA ARG A 515 -31.63 -7.27 28.84
C ARG A 515 -32.56 -8.03 29.78
N GLY A 516 -33.36 -7.30 30.56
CA GLY A 516 -34.45 -7.77 31.41
C GLY A 516 -34.00 -8.39 32.73
N THR A 517 -33.16 -9.42 32.67
CA THR A 517 -32.67 -10.14 33.86
C THR A 517 -31.15 -10.31 33.79
N PRO A 518 -30.44 -10.20 34.94
CA PRO A 518 -28.99 -10.35 34.99
C PRO A 518 -28.56 -11.80 34.71
N ILE A 519 -27.30 -11.96 34.30
CA ILE A 519 -26.65 -13.26 34.14
C ILE A 519 -25.63 -13.39 35.27
N ARG A 520 -25.91 -14.18 36.31
CA ARG A 520 -25.03 -14.39 37.46
C ARG A 520 -24.27 -15.71 37.34
N VAL A 521 -24.94 -16.76 36.87
CA VAL A 521 -24.40 -18.11 36.73
C VAL A 521 -24.62 -18.66 35.31
N PRO A 522 -23.87 -19.69 34.86
CA PRO A 522 -24.01 -20.23 33.51
C PRO A 522 -25.43 -20.64 33.13
N SER A 523 -26.23 -21.16 34.08
CA SER A 523 -27.62 -21.59 33.82
C SER A 523 -28.54 -20.44 33.40
N ASP A 524 -28.20 -19.19 33.73
CA ASP A 524 -29.00 -18.01 33.36
C ASP A 524 -28.94 -17.71 31.85
N LEU A 525 -28.00 -18.35 31.13
CA LEU A 525 -27.89 -18.24 29.67
C LEU A 525 -28.86 -19.16 28.92
N LYS A 526 -29.56 -20.08 29.60
CA LYS A 526 -30.46 -21.03 28.94
C LYS A 526 -31.54 -20.31 28.13
N GLY A 527 -31.58 -20.57 26.82
CA GLY A 527 -32.50 -19.97 25.86
C GLY A 527 -32.19 -18.52 25.48
N ARG A 528 -31.11 -17.91 26.00
CA ARG A 528 -30.71 -16.55 25.63
C ARG A 528 -30.05 -16.51 24.26
N ARG A 529 -30.36 -15.48 23.48
CA ARG A 529 -29.79 -15.25 22.15
C ARG A 529 -28.57 -14.35 22.29
N ILE A 530 -27.40 -14.96 22.30
CA ILE A 530 -26.13 -14.28 22.54
C ILE A 530 -25.37 -14.04 21.24
N ARG A 531 -24.97 -12.81 21.00
CA ARG A 531 -24.03 -12.51 19.92
C ARG A 531 -22.64 -13.00 20.27
N ILE A 532 -21.98 -13.66 19.31
CA ILE A 532 -20.60 -14.12 19.42
C ILE A 532 -19.73 -13.59 18.27
N LEU A 533 -18.42 -13.55 18.50
CA LEU A 533 -17.42 -13.43 17.43
C LEU A 533 -17.43 -14.71 16.56
N ALA A 534 -16.91 -14.61 15.33
CA ALA A 534 -16.79 -15.72 14.38
C ALA A 534 -15.81 -16.80 14.86
N SER A 535 -16.22 -17.61 15.85
CA SER A 535 -15.39 -18.63 16.49
C SER A 535 -16.22 -19.85 16.86
N ALA A 536 -15.86 -20.99 16.28
CA ALA A 536 -16.49 -22.27 16.59
C ALA A 536 -16.40 -22.60 18.09
N SER A 537 -15.26 -22.36 18.73
CA SER A 537 -15.07 -22.62 20.17
C SER A 537 -15.99 -21.75 21.05
N ILE A 538 -16.18 -20.48 20.70
CA ILE A 538 -17.10 -19.60 21.45
C ILE A 538 -18.56 -20.03 21.25
N ARG A 539 -18.92 -20.41 20.02
CA ARG A 539 -20.24 -20.97 19.71
C ARG A 539 -20.53 -22.21 20.52
N ASP A 540 -19.63 -23.19 20.49
CA ASP A 540 -19.82 -24.48 21.13
C ASP A 540 -19.87 -24.34 22.65
N TYR A 541 -19.07 -23.42 23.22
CA TYR A 541 -19.14 -23.07 24.64
C TYR A 541 -20.53 -22.55 25.03
N PHE A 542 -21.02 -21.49 24.39
CA PHE A 542 -22.32 -20.90 24.75
C PHE A 542 -23.49 -21.85 24.45
N ALA A 543 -23.44 -22.61 23.36
CA ALA A 543 -24.43 -23.64 23.07
C ALA A 543 -24.44 -24.74 24.14
N GLY A 544 -23.26 -25.16 24.64
CA GLY A 544 -23.12 -26.10 25.74
C GLY A 544 -23.70 -25.59 27.08
N LEU A 545 -23.79 -24.27 27.27
CA LEU A 545 -24.48 -23.64 28.40
C LEU A 545 -26.00 -23.49 28.18
N GLY A 546 -26.52 -23.96 27.04
CA GLY A 546 -27.94 -23.86 26.67
C GLY A 546 -28.33 -22.51 26.05
N ALA A 547 -27.38 -21.65 25.71
CA ALA A 547 -27.65 -20.42 24.97
C ALA A 547 -27.87 -20.70 23.48
N VAL A 548 -28.38 -19.70 22.76
CA VAL A 548 -28.50 -19.68 21.30
C VAL A 548 -27.47 -18.68 20.76
N PRO A 549 -26.25 -19.11 20.40
CA PRO A 549 -25.22 -18.23 19.87
C PRO A 549 -25.51 -17.81 18.42
N LEU A 550 -25.39 -16.50 18.12
CA LEU A 550 -25.50 -15.95 16.77
C LEU A 550 -24.23 -15.19 16.39
N GLN A 551 -23.65 -15.51 15.24
CA GLN A 551 -22.52 -14.77 14.70
C GLN A 551 -23.02 -13.50 14.01
N ILE A 552 -22.64 -12.34 14.55
CA ILE A 552 -23.02 -11.03 14.01
C ILE A 552 -21.78 -10.14 13.99
N TYR A 553 -21.52 -9.51 12.83
CA TYR A 553 -20.43 -8.54 12.67
C TYR A 553 -20.58 -7.35 13.62
N TYR A 554 -19.46 -6.72 13.97
CA TYR A 554 -19.39 -5.78 15.08
C TYR A 554 -20.29 -4.55 14.89
N ASN A 555 -20.35 -4.01 13.67
CA ASN A 555 -21.23 -2.91 13.29
C ASN A 555 -22.73 -3.22 13.46
N ASN A 556 -23.13 -4.46 13.21
CA ASN A 556 -24.54 -4.87 13.20
C ASN A 556 -25.07 -5.23 14.60
N ILE A 557 -24.22 -5.21 15.65
CA ILE A 557 -24.63 -5.58 17.01
C ILE A 557 -25.70 -4.61 17.53
N LYS A 558 -25.51 -3.30 17.33
CA LYS A 558 -26.44 -2.27 17.83
C LYS A 558 -27.85 -2.48 17.26
N ASP A 559 -27.96 -2.69 15.96
CA ASP A 559 -29.24 -2.92 15.28
C ASP A 559 -29.88 -4.25 15.69
N ALA A 560 -29.06 -5.29 15.88
CA ALA A 560 -29.53 -6.59 16.34
C ALA A 560 -30.05 -6.55 17.79
N LEU A 561 -29.44 -5.74 18.67
CA LEU A 561 -29.93 -5.47 20.03
C LEU A 561 -31.23 -4.65 19.99
N ALA A 562 -31.27 -3.59 19.19
CA ALA A 562 -32.43 -2.72 19.02
C ALA A 562 -33.65 -3.49 18.49
N SER A 563 -33.42 -4.35 17.50
CA SER A 563 -34.45 -5.19 16.87
C SER A 563 -34.74 -6.48 17.64
N ASN A 564 -34.12 -6.68 18.82
CA ASN A 564 -34.33 -7.85 19.68
C ASN A 564 -33.99 -9.21 19.04
N ILE A 565 -33.19 -9.23 17.96
CA ILE A 565 -32.66 -10.46 17.37
C ILE A 565 -31.78 -11.17 18.41
N ILE A 566 -30.96 -10.40 19.11
CA ILE A 566 -30.14 -10.82 20.25
C ILE A 566 -30.58 -10.09 21.51
N ASN A 567 -30.37 -10.71 22.67
CA ASN A 567 -30.64 -10.10 23.96
C ASN A 567 -29.43 -10.13 24.92
N CYS A 568 -28.32 -10.72 24.46
CA CYS A 568 -27.03 -10.73 25.13
C CYS A 568 -25.90 -10.50 24.13
N GLN A 569 -24.84 -9.84 24.61
CA GLN A 569 -23.56 -9.78 23.91
C GLN A 569 -22.44 -9.61 24.94
N GLU A 570 -21.20 -9.68 24.48
CA GLU A 570 -20.03 -9.55 25.33
C GLU A 570 -19.00 -8.60 24.70
N ASN A 571 -18.45 -7.67 25.49
CA ASN A 571 -17.44 -6.71 25.07
C ASN A 571 -16.84 -5.97 26.29
N PRO A 572 -15.67 -5.30 26.15
CA PRO A 572 -15.16 -4.40 27.18
C PRO A 572 -16.08 -3.20 27.42
N TYR A 573 -16.01 -2.61 28.61
CA TYR A 573 -16.83 -1.45 29.00
C TYR A 573 -16.75 -0.30 28.01
N LYS A 574 -15.56 0.04 27.51
CA LYS A 574 -15.40 1.13 26.55
C LYS A 574 -16.19 0.88 25.25
N ASN A 575 -16.21 -0.35 24.75
CA ASN A 575 -17.00 -0.72 23.57
C ASN A 575 -18.51 -0.69 23.84
N ILE A 576 -18.94 -1.12 25.04
CA ILE A 576 -20.34 -1.07 25.46
C ILE A 576 -20.84 0.39 25.46
N LEU A 577 -20.01 1.32 25.94
CA LEU A 577 -20.30 2.75 25.94
C LEU A 577 -20.31 3.34 24.53
N ASP A 578 -19.24 3.13 23.75
CA ASP A 578 -19.06 3.73 22.42
C ASP A 578 -20.14 3.30 21.42
N MET A 579 -20.58 2.04 21.51
CA MET A 579 -21.64 1.50 20.66
C MET A 579 -23.04 1.75 21.22
N GLU A 580 -23.13 2.45 22.35
CA GLU A 580 -24.37 2.80 23.04
C GLU A 580 -25.25 1.58 23.39
N PHE A 581 -24.63 0.44 23.72
CA PHE A 581 -25.37 -0.78 24.04
C PHE A 581 -26.25 -0.62 25.29
N TYR A 582 -25.91 0.33 26.17
CA TYR A 582 -26.69 0.69 27.36
C TYR A 582 -28.13 1.14 27.04
N LYS A 583 -28.42 1.55 25.80
CA LYS A 583 -29.80 1.88 25.37
C LYS A 583 -30.70 0.65 25.25
N TYR A 584 -30.11 -0.55 25.15
CA TYR A 584 -30.83 -1.81 24.88
C TYR A 584 -30.48 -2.92 25.88
N GLN A 585 -29.54 -2.68 26.78
CA GLN A 585 -29.04 -3.64 27.76
C GLN A 585 -29.12 -3.01 29.14
N ASP A 586 -29.65 -3.76 30.11
CA ASP A 586 -29.90 -3.25 31.46
C ASP A 586 -28.77 -3.61 32.44
N TYR A 587 -28.07 -4.71 32.18
CA TYR A 587 -27.07 -5.28 33.08
C TYR A 587 -25.73 -5.51 32.38
N VAL A 588 -24.64 -5.25 33.11
CA VAL A 588 -23.28 -5.74 32.77
C VAL A 588 -22.81 -6.69 33.87
N THR A 589 -22.50 -7.93 33.52
CA THR A 589 -21.86 -8.89 34.43
C THR A 589 -20.34 -8.86 34.25
N GLU A 590 -19.62 -8.52 35.32
CA GLU A 590 -18.15 -8.50 35.39
C GLU A 590 -17.57 -9.91 35.46
N LEU A 591 -17.65 -10.60 34.32
CA LEU A 591 -17.06 -11.90 34.14
C LEU A 591 -15.77 -11.73 33.33
N PRO A 592 -14.57 -12.00 33.88
CA PRO A 592 -13.31 -11.97 33.11
C PRO A 592 -13.19 -13.21 32.21
N ILE A 593 -14.21 -13.45 31.40
CA ILE A 593 -14.34 -14.64 30.57
C ILE A 593 -13.30 -14.63 29.44
N TRP A 594 -13.05 -13.46 28.84
CA TRP A 594 -11.99 -13.27 27.87
C TRP A 594 -11.22 -12.00 28.18
N TYR A 595 -9.91 -12.11 28.10
CA TYR A 595 -9.05 -10.95 27.91
C TYR A 595 -8.95 -10.72 26.41
N SER A 596 -9.38 -9.56 25.91
CA SER A 596 -9.33 -9.32 24.47
C SER A 596 -7.86 -9.27 24.01
N MET A 597 -7.60 -9.90 22.86
CA MET A 597 -6.25 -10.08 22.31
C MET A 597 -6.24 -9.67 20.84
N GLU A 598 -5.56 -8.58 20.56
CA GLU A 598 -5.40 -8.02 19.23
C GLU A 598 -3.92 -8.03 18.85
N ALA A 599 -3.58 -8.44 17.63
CA ALA A 599 -2.20 -8.50 17.17
C ALA A 599 -1.83 -7.23 16.40
N LEU A 600 -0.72 -6.61 16.78
CA LEU A 600 -0.01 -5.63 15.95
C LEU A 600 0.85 -6.40 14.97
N CYS A 601 0.45 -6.36 13.70
CA CYS A 601 1.09 -7.10 12.63
C CYS A 601 1.58 -6.18 11.52
N ILE A 602 2.67 -6.57 10.88
CA ILE A 602 3.31 -5.87 9.77
C ILE A 602 3.39 -6.83 8.60
N SER A 603 3.19 -6.32 7.39
CA SER A 603 3.44 -7.07 6.17
C SER A 603 4.92 -7.44 6.11
N LYS A 604 5.24 -8.73 5.90
CA LYS A 604 6.63 -9.17 5.75
C LYS A 604 7.34 -8.47 4.60
N LYS A 605 6.61 -8.17 3.51
CA LYS A 605 7.12 -7.36 2.39
C LYS A 605 7.64 -6.01 2.90
N SER A 606 6.81 -5.26 3.63
CA SER A 606 7.20 -3.97 4.21
C SER A 606 8.30 -4.10 5.26
N TRP A 607 8.26 -5.14 6.09
CA TRP A 607 9.29 -5.40 7.09
C TRP A 607 10.69 -5.59 6.47
N LEU A 608 10.76 -6.32 5.35
CA LEU A 608 12.01 -6.58 4.63
C LEU A 608 12.56 -5.35 3.88
N GLU A 609 11.74 -4.32 3.66
CA GLU A 609 12.19 -3.04 3.12
C GLU A 609 12.91 -2.17 4.15
N LEU A 610 12.69 -2.41 5.44
CA LEU A 610 13.41 -1.75 6.52
C LEU A 610 14.80 -2.39 6.70
N ASP A 611 15.82 -1.54 6.88
CA ASP A 611 17.12 -2.00 7.35
C ASP A 611 17.07 -2.42 8.83
N VAL A 612 18.15 -3.02 9.32
CA VAL A 612 18.21 -3.57 10.69
C VAL A 612 17.96 -2.50 11.75
N GLU A 613 18.48 -1.29 11.54
CA GLU A 613 18.31 -0.16 12.45
C GLU A 613 16.85 0.29 12.51
N ARG A 614 16.20 0.47 11.36
CA ARG A 614 14.77 0.83 11.26
C ARG A 614 13.87 -0.29 11.77
N GLN A 615 14.22 -1.55 11.55
CA GLN A 615 13.51 -2.68 12.15
C GLN A 615 13.60 -2.62 13.68
N GLU A 616 14.77 -2.33 14.23
CA GLU A 616 14.95 -2.23 15.67
C GLU A 616 14.23 -1.01 16.27
N MET A 617 14.33 0.15 15.62
CA MET A 617 13.55 1.34 15.94
C MET A 617 12.04 1.02 15.96
N PHE A 618 11.55 0.29 14.96
CA PHE A 618 10.15 -0.12 14.91
C PHE A 618 9.79 -1.06 16.07
N ARG A 619 10.63 -2.06 16.39
CA ARG A 619 10.38 -2.97 17.53
C ARG A 619 10.26 -2.20 18.84
N GLN A 620 11.17 -1.25 19.08
CA GLN A 620 11.14 -0.40 20.27
C GLN A 620 9.87 0.45 20.32
N ALA A 621 9.51 1.11 19.21
CA ALA A 621 8.28 1.90 19.13
C ALA A 621 7.01 1.04 19.35
N ALA A 622 6.99 -0.18 18.80
CA ALA A 622 5.91 -1.13 18.99
C ALA A 622 5.77 -1.60 20.44
N GLU A 623 6.89 -1.86 21.13
CA GLU A 623 6.92 -2.23 22.55
C GLU A 623 6.43 -1.08 23.45
N GLU A 624 6.97 0.13 23.24
CA GLU A 624 6.56 1.33 23.98
C GLU A 624 5.07 1.64 23.77
N SER A 625 4.58 1.54 22.53
CA SER A 625 3.16 1.73 22.24
C SER A 625 2.29 0.63 22.85
N GLY A 626 2.71 -0.63 22.80
CA GLY A 626 2.01 -1.73 23.46
C GLY A 626 1.89 -1.53 24.98
N ALA A 627 2.96 -1.07 25.63
CA ALA A 627 2.95 -0.72 27.05
C ALA A 627 2.02 0.45 27.36
N TRP A 628 1.96 1.45 26.47
CA TRP A 628 1.01 2.57 26.57
C TRP A 628 -0.44 2.09 26.45
N VAL A 629 -0.75 1.29 25.42
CA VAL A 629 -2.10 0.72 25.19
C VAL A 629 -2.57 -0.08 26.40
N ARG A 630 -1.69 -0.88 27.00
CA ARG A 630 -2.00 -1.68 28.20
C ARG A 630 -2.43 -0.84 29.40
N ARG A 631 -1.78 0.30 29.64
CA ARG A 631 -2.19 1.24 30.70
C ARG A 631 -3.49 1.94 30.32
N ARG A 632 -3.56 2.45 29.08
CA ARG A 632 -4.70 3.23 28.60
C ARG A 632 -6.00 2.45 28.58
N GLN A 633 -5.99 1.16 28.24
CA GLN A 633 -7.21 0.35 28.25
C GLN A 633 -7.79 0.20 29.66
N VAL A 634 -6.97 0.11 30.72
CA VAL A 634 -7.46 0.02 32.10
C VAL A 634 -8.18 1.31 32.51
N GLU A 635 -7.54 2.45 32.23
CA GLU A 635 -8.10 3.77 32.53
C GLU A 635 -9.42 4.01 31.79
N THR A 636 -9.44 3.76 30.48
CA THR A 636 -10.61 4.01 29.64
C THR A 636 -11.77 3.08 29.95
N ASN A 637 -11.51 1.81 30.28
CA ASN A 637 -12.58 0.89 30.72
C ASN A 637 -13.13 1.25 32.11
N ARG A 638 -12.29 1.76 33.03
CA ARG A 638 -12.75 2.24 34.34
C ARG A 638 -13.69 3.44 34.18
N ALA A 639 -13.27 4.45 33.43
CA ALA A 639 -14.09 5.62 33.15
C ALA A 639 -15.39 5.24 32.42
N ALA A 640 -15.32 4.31 31.46
CA ALA A 640 -16.50 3.84 30.76
C ALA A 640 -17.47 3.09 31.68
N LYS A 641 -16.98 2.30 32.63
CA LYS A 641 -17.82 1.63 33.63
C LYS A 641 -18.57 2.65 34.49
N GLU A 642 -17.88 3.66 35.01
CA GLU A 642 -18.48 4.73 35.82
C GLU A 642 -19.59 5.46 35.04
N GLU A 643 -19.32 5.76 33.77
CA GLU A 643 -20.30 6.41 32.88
C GLU A 643 -21.50 5.52 32.59
N LEU A 644 -21.30 4.22 32.31
CA LEU A 644 -22.40 3.28 32.07
C LEU A 644 -23.31 3.13 33.28
N VAL A 645 -22.75 3.16 34.50
CA VAL A 645 -23.53 3.19 35.74
C VAL A 645 -24.34 4.49 35.85
N ARG A 646 -23.74 5.64 35.52
CA ARG A 646 -24.44 6.94 35.49
C ARG A 646 -25.59 6.95 34.47
N LEU A 647 -25.42 6.26 33.35
CA LEU A 647 -26.43 6.07 32.30
C LEU A 647 -27.47 5.00 32.64
N GLY A 648 -27.41 4.39 33.83
CA GLY A 648 -28.46 3.52 34.37
C GLY A 648 -28.21 2.01 34.23
N MET A 649 -27.07 1.58 33.65
CA MET A 649 -26.74 0.15 33.64
C MET A 649 -26.40 -0.36 35.04
N LYS A 650 -26.86 -1.58 35.35
CA LYS A 650 -26.57 -2.25 36.61
C LYS A 650 -25.36 -3.18 36.47
N VAL A 651 -24.32 -2.91 37.25
CA VAL A 651 -23.12 -3.77 37.29
C VAL A 651 -23.35 -4.93 38.25
N ILE A 652 -23.11 -6.14 37.75
CA ILE A 652 -23.22 -7.40 38.48
C ILE A 652 -21.83 -7.98 38.65
N VAL A 653 -21.38 -8.10 39.89
CA VAL A 653 -20.14 -8.79 40.23
C VAL A 653 -20.51 -10.18 40.77
N PRO A 654 -20.11 -11.27 40.09
CA PRO A 654 -20.38 -12.62 40.59
C PRO A 654 -19.63 -12.87 41.91
N THR A 655 -20.27 -13.60 42.83
CA THR A 655 -19.60 -14.07 44.06
C THR A 655 -18.54 -15.13 43.75
N ASP A 656 -17.69 -15.47 44.72
CA ASP A 656 -16.68 -16.52 44.53
C ASP A 656 -17.30 -17.89 44.19
N ASP A 657 -18.45 -18.20 44.80
CA ASP A 657 -19.20 -19.43 44.51
C ASP A 657 -19.77 -19.42 43.09
N GLU A 658 -20.36 -18.30 42.66
CA GLU A 658 -20.85 -18.12 41.29
C GLU A 658 -19.71 -18.22 40.27
N MET A 659 -18.56 -17.59 40.56
CA MET A 659 -17.34 -17.70 39.75
C MET A 659 -16.79 -19.14 39.69
N ALA A 660 -16.91 -19.91 40.77
CA ALA A 660 -16.51 -21.31 40.79
C ALA A 660 -17.38 -22.16 39.85
N VAL A 661 -18.68 -21.86 39.74
CA VAL A 661 -19.58 -22.49 38.77
C VAL A 661 -19.18 -22.13 37.33
N TRP A 662 -18.89 -20.85 37.04
CA TRP A 662 -18.38 -20.42 35.73
C TRP A 662 -17.09 -21.15 35.32
N ARG A 663 -16.10 -21.20 36.22
CA ARG A 663 -14.82 -21.89 35.96
C ARG A 663 -14.97 -23.40 35.80
N ARG A 664 -16.00 -24.02 36.39
CA ARG A 664 -16.28 -25.45 36.20
C ARG A 664 -16.91 -25.73 34.83
N SER A 665 -17.74 -24.80 34.35
CA SER A 665 -18.47 -24.95 33.10
C SER A 665 -17.58 -25.04 31.85
N VAL A 666 -16.34 -24.55 31.93
CA VAL A 666 -15.40 -24.54 30.79
C VAL A 666 -14.60 -25.84 30.63
N ARG A 667 -14.66 -26.77 31.60
CA ARG A 667 -13.85 -28.00 31.58
C ARG A 667 -14.01 -28.81 30.28
N PRO A 668 -15.24 -29.05 29.76
CA PRO A 668 -15.40 -29.82 28.54
C PRO A 668 -14.70 -29.17 27.33
N LEU A 669 -14.70 -27.84 27.27
CA LEU A 669 -14.02 -27.10 26.19
C LEU A 669 -12.50 -27.24 26.26
N TYR A 670 -11.92 -27.18 27.47
CA TYR A 670 -10.49 -27.40 27.67
C TYR A 670 -10.07 -28.84 27.38
N GLU A 671 -10.93 -29.82 27.67
CA GLU A 671 -10.68 -31.24 27.39
C GLU A 671 -10.79 -31.56 25.88
N ALA A 672 -11.70 -30.87 25.19
CA ALA A 672 -11.91 -30.98 23.74
C ALA A 672 -10.92 -30.15 22.90
N GLU A 673 -10.06 -29.33 23.52
CA GLU A 673 -9.07 -28.53 22.80
C GLU A 673 -8.10 -29.45 22.02
N SER A 674 -8.08 -29.30 20.69
CA SER A 674 -7.27 -30.13 19.80
C SER A 674 -5.79 -29.78 19.85
N ARG A 675 -5.42 -28.54 20.20
CA ARG A 675 -4.00 -28.10 20.30
C ARG A 675 -3.44 -28.35 21.70
N ARG A 676 -3.57 -29.58 22.21
CA ARG A 676 -3.20 -29.95 23.60
C ARG A 676 -1.76 -29.62 23.97
N GLU A 677 -0.82 -29.80 23.05
CA GLU A 677 0.59 -29.49 23.29
C GLU A 677 0.80 -28.00 23.52
N PHE A 678 0.22 -27.16 22.65
CA PHE A 678 0.33 -25.72 22.76
C PHE A 678 -0.37 -25.19 24.03
N LEU A 679 -1.57 -25.69 24.33
CA LEU A 679 -2.25 -25.39 25.59
C LEU A 679 -1.40 -25.81 26.81
N THR A 680 -0.72 -26.95 26.75
CA THR A 680 0.18 -27.41 27.82
C THR A 680 1.35 -26.45 28.02
N LYS A 681 1.95 -25.94 26.94
CA LYS A 681 3.01 -24.91 27.02
C LYS A 681 2.49 -23.63 27.67
N ILE A 682 1.29 -23.16 27.27
CA ILE A 682 0.62 -22.00 27.89
C ILE A 682 0.40 -22.22 29.39
N MET A 683 -0.14 -23.38 29.78
CA MET A 683 -0.38 -23.70 31.19
C MET A 683 0.91 -23.79 32.01
N LYS A 684 2.01 -24.31 31.42
CA LYS A 684 3.35 -24.28 32.04
C LYS A 684 3.86 -22.84 32.22
N ALA A 685 3.68 -21.98 31.23
CA ALA A 685 4.07 -20.56 31.32
C ALA A 685 3.31 -19.84 32.44
N LYS A 686 1.99 -20.05 32.57
CA LYS A 686 1.19 -19.53 33.68
C LYS A 686 1.71 -19.99 35.04
N ARG A 687 2.10 -21.26 35.18
CA ARG A 687 2.69 -21.78 36.42
C ARG A 687 4.03 -21.13 36.74
N ARG A 688 4.89 -20.88 35.73
CA ARG A 688 6.17 -20.17 35.91
C ARG A 688 5.92 -18.73 36.38
N TYR A 689 5.00 -18.02 35.74
CA TYR A 689 4.60 -16.67 36.15
C TYR A 689 4.13 -16.62 37.61
N ALA A 690 3.21 -17.51 37.99
CA ALA A 690 2.69 -17.58 39.35
C ALA A 690 3.78 -17.88 40.40
N LYS A 691 4.80 -18.68 40.05
CA LYS A 691 5.96 -18.93 40.92
C LYS A 691 6.88 -17.72 41.05
N SER A 692 7.06 -16.92 39.99
CA SER A 692 7.90 -15.71 40.03
C SER A 692 7.32 -14.54 40.84
N ARG A 693 6.03 -14.64 41.23
CA ARG A 693 5.31 -13.62 42.03
C ARG A 693 5.12 -14.04 43.49
N ARG A 694 5.50 -15.27 43.85
CA ARG A 694 5.58 -15.77 45.23
C ARG A 694 7.01 -15.62 45.69
#